data_AF-A0A3D6DHI7-F1
#
_entry.id   AF-A0A3D6DHI7-F1
#
_cell.length_a   1.000
_cell.length_b   1.000
_cell.length_c   1.000
_cell.angle_alpha   90.00
_cell.angle_beta   90.00
_cell.angle_gamma   90.00
#
_symmetry.space_group_name_H-M   'P 1'
#
loop_
_entity.id
_entity.type
_entity.pdbx_description
1 polymer ?
#
loop_
_entity_poly.entity_id
_entity_poly.type
_entity_poly.pdbx_seq_one_letter_code
_entity_poly.pdbx_strand_id
1 'polypeptide(L)'
;SDATGSIIESYTYGTDMSTNQQDHSWARELDGAGDWKVCTVPTPNAGNGGSAAFMYAGYAPMPQMGEAPGYHPGALALDISAEPGFEIYYTLDGYGPTDLSLPYSIPIGLFETTVVRAMAVDPTGQLAPSFTETNTYFFGDDQHSIRVVSVSGAGLEDGAWNGDEPMHIEFFHEDGSFWVEAEGDSNEHGNDSNAYPQKGFDYITRDQMGYDDVVDADLFHISNRGKFQRLIFKAAANDNYPFSGGAHVRDAYCQTLSAVSDLHLDERTSESCVLYINGLYWGVYEYREKVDDSDFTNRYYDQGRYDIDFLKTWGGTWTEYGNGADWYTLVDFITNNDMTVQANYEQAVSELNEMSLIDYFILNSYVVCADWLNWNTAWWRGRNPDGDGRRWRYALWDLDNTFGHGANYTGLPDTGSEADPCNPENMGDVGGQGHIPVLNALMDNDVFWATYINRWADLGNTHFTCDNMHAVLDSMIGVIEPEMPRQIDRWGGDYDGWMAEVEEIHDFIDERCNETVLSGMEDCYDVEPVDLTLLIDGCGEVELNSVDIDPSMVPFTGWYFAGVPINLEAEEICEGAEFLYWEVVSGDLVISNIQDSIIDIELSGNVTIMAHFGEPVPPEVLVFDVDPPGTGTIALNGLVIGPYPDEVELFDGEHDLMANPIPWWTFTNWTYDANTIVADDQASAVLYVDTGGVVVAHFEYVEHVDLVVEVEPAGAGVVKVVNRATVGDYWTDSFVVDGPEAFIATASADWKFSHWEVEGALSHTTVMSADLGVELPADGAVQVVAHFTEQELQLYVPNAFSPNNDGLNDAFRPLGQAYGAEDYSFQVFNRWGEVVFSSVDPDEAWLGQDQRAEGEYYVKDGAYAWSVQVRWTHGKYPEQFSGTLTVVR
;
A
#
# COMPACT_ATOMS: atom_id res chain seq x y z
N SER A 1 -41.13 -5.04 35.67
CA SER A 1 -40.57 -5.74 36.85
C SER A 1 -40.79 -4.93 38.11
N ASP A 2 -40.72 -5.53 39.30
CA ASP A 2 -40.70 -4.80 40.57
C ASP A 2 -39.32 -4.17 40.84
N ALA A 3 -39.18 -3.47 41.98
CA ALA A 3 -37.92 -2.84 42.40
C ALA A 3 -36.77 -3.82 42.68
N THR A 4 -37.05 -5.13 42.73
CA THR A 4 -36.04 -6.19 42.86
C THR A 4 -35.59 -6.75 41.51
N GLY A 5 -36.18 -6.27 40.41
CA GLY A 5 -35.96 -6.80 39.07
C GLY A 5 -36.81 -8.04 38.76
N SER A 6 -37.71 -8.46 39.65
CA SER A 6 -38.60 -9.60 39.40
C SER A 6 -39.66 -9.22 38.37
N ILE A 7 -39.77 -10.00 37.30
CA ILE A 7 -40.82 -9.80 36.28
C ILE A 7 -42.18 -10.09 36.94
N ILE A 8 -43.02 -9.07 37.04
CA ILE A 8 -44.39 -9.19 37.58
C ILE A 8 -45.34 -9.64 36.47
N GLU A 9 -45.18 -9.08 35.28
CA GLU A 9 -45.98 -9.34 34.09
C GLU A 9 -45.09 -9.24 32.85
N SER A 10 -45.48 -9.94 31.80
CA SER A 10 -44.84 -9.93 30.48
C SER A 10 -45.94 -9.98 29.43
N TYR A 11 -45.82 -9.15 28.40
CA TYR A 11 -46.75 -9.08 27.28
C TYR A 11 -45.95 -9.19 25.99
N THR A 12 -46.56 -9.79 24.97
CA THR A 12 -45.98 -9.96 23.64
C THR A 12 -46.58 -8.95 22.70
N TYR A 13 -45.77 -8.04 22.17
CA TYR A 13 -46.18 -7.10 21.13
C TYR A 13 -46.64 -7.85 19.87
N GLY A 14 -47.71 -7.38 19.23
CA GLY A 14 -48.40 -8.03 18.11
C GLY A 14 -49.37 -9.15 18.49
N THR A 15 -49.39 -9.59 19.76
CA THR A 15 -50.34 -10.62 20.26
C THR A 15 -51.20 -10.10 21.41
N ASP A 16 -50.55 -9.61 22.47
CA ASP A 16 -51.23 -9.10 23.66
C ASP A 16 -51.48 -7.59 23.58
N MET A 17 -50.66 -6.87 22.81
CA MET A 17 -50.72 -5.41 22.61
C MET A 17 -50.30 -5.09 21.17
N SER A 18 -50.90 -4.09 20.53
CA SER A 18 -50.60 -3.64 19.17
C SER A 18 -50.10 -2.19 19.14
N THR A 19 -49.76 -1.66 17.96
CA THR A 19 -49.62 -0.22 17.74
C THR A 19 -50.86 0.54 18.21
N ASN A 20 -50.65 1.78 18.62
CA ASN A 20 -51.65 2.76 19.01
C ASN A 20 -51.64 3.90 18.01
N GLN A 21 -52.82 4.47 17.75
CA GLN A 21 -52.91 5.74 17.02
C GLN A 21 -52.33 6.88 17.88
N GLN A 22 -52.08 8.02 17.22
CA GLN A 22 -51.65 9.25 17.86
C GLN A 22 -52.50 9.59 19.10
N ASP A 23 -51.84 10.04 20.16
CA ASP A 23 -52.43 10.40 21.45
C ASP A 23 -53.20 9.29 22.18
N HIS A 24 -53.17 8.04 21.69
CA HIS A 24 -53.72 6.89 22.39
C HIS A 24 -52.63 6.17 23.19
N SER A 25 -53.03 5.33 24.16
CA SER A 25 -52.08 4.46 24.86
C SER A 25 -52.75 3.16 25.26
N TRP A 26 -51.97 2.11 25.47
CA TRP A 26 -52.46 0.98 26.25
C TRP A 26 -52.39 1.33 27.74
N ALA A 27 -53.51 1.18 28.43
CA ALA A 27 -53.62 1.44 29.87
C ALA A 27 -54.51 0.40 30.57
N ARG A 28 -54.38 0.29 31.90
CA ARG A 28 -55.32 -0.48 32.70
C ARG A 28 -56.68 0.21 32.71
N GLU A 29 -57.78 -0.55 32.64
CA GLU A 29 -59.13 0.04 32.73
C GLU A 29 -59.33 0.89 34.00
N LEU A 30 -58.81 0.43 35.13
CA LEU A 30 -58.73 1.15 36.41
C LEU A 30 -57.35 0.94 37.03
N ASP A 31 -56.96 1.78 37.99
CA ASP A 31 -55.71 1.65 38.72
C ASP A 31 -55.59 0.25 39.37
N GLY A 32 -54.61 -0.53 38.90
CA GLY A 32 -54.37 -1.90 39.39
C GLY A 32 -55.34 -2.97 38.86
N ALA A 33 -56.17 -2.67 37.86
CA ALA A 33 -56.96 -3.67 37.15
C ALA A 33 -56.06 -4.65 36.38
N GLY A 34 -56.59 -5.83 36.04
CA GLY A 34 -55.86 -6.88 35.32
C GLY A 34 -55.86 -6.72 33.79
N ASP A 35 -56.87 -6.05 33.22
CA ASP A 35 -57.03 -5.95 31.78
C ASP A 35 -56.38 -4.68 31.23
N TRP A 36 -55.60 -4.82 30.15
CA TRP A 36 -55.11 -3.71 29.34
C TRP A 36 -56.09 -3.40 28.23
N LYS A 37 -56.32 -2.11 28.01
CA LYS A 37 -57.25 -1.56 27.03
C LYS A 37 -56.59 -0.40 26.29
N VAL A 38 -57.07 -0.14 25.08
CA VAL A 38 -56.74 1.09 24.35
C VAL A 38 -57.46 2.24 25.03
N CYS A 39 -56.70 3.20 25.54
CA CYS A 39 -57.19 4.41 26.18
C CYS A 39 -57.00 5.59 25.23
N THR A 40 -58.10 6.15 24.72
CA THR A 40 -58.05 7.27 23.77
C THR A 40 -57.94 8.64 24.46
N VAL A 41 -58.01 8.67 25.79
CA VAL A 41 -57.76 9.87 26.62
C VAL A 41 -56.80 9.48 27.75
N PRO A 42 -55.50 9.30 27.44
CA PRO A 42 -54.50 8.89 28.42
C PRO A 42 -54.35 9.90 29.56
N THR A 43 -54.03 9.39 30.76
CA THR A 43 -53.88 10.20 31.99
C THR A 43 -52.45 10.12 32.55
N PRO A 44 -51.43 10.66 31.87
CA PRO A 44 -50.06 10.60 32.35
C PRO A 44 -49.93 11.24 33.74
N ASN A 45 -49.24 10.56 34.66
CA ASN A 45 -49.08 10.95 36.06
C ASN A 45 -50.38 11.06 36.89
N ALA A 46 -51.51 10.53 36.40
CA ALA A 46 -52.78 10.49 37.11
C ALA A 46 -53.41 9.08 37.05
N GLY A 47 -54.38 8.82 37.93
CA GLY A 47 -55.09 7.54 37.95
C GLY A 47 -56.16 7.44 36.86
N ASN A 48 -56.42 6.23 36.38
CA ASN A 48 -57.27 5.96 35.21
C ASN A 48 -58.79 6.08 35.49
N GLY A 49 -59.19 6.39 36.73
CA GLY A 49 -60.60 6.46 37.14
C GLY A 49 -61.45 7.50 36.39
N GLY A 50 -60.83 8.48 35.73
CA GLY A 50 -61.50 9.47 34.86
C GLY A 50 -61.67 9.03 33.40
N SER A 51 -60.97 7.97 32.97
CA SER A 51 -60.88 7.57 31.56
C SER A 51 -61.73 6.36 31.20
N ALA A 52 -62.52 5.81 32.12
CA ALA A 52 -63.30 4.58 31.88
C ALA A 52 -64.26 4.65 30.67
N ALA A 53 -64.69 5.86 30.26
CA ALA A 53 -65.51 6.07 29.06
C ALA A 53 -64.72 6.08 27.74
N PHE A 54 -63.39 6.04 27.81
CA PHE A 54 -62.44 6.12 26.70
C PHE A 54 -61.55 4.87 26.63
N MET A 55 -62.01 3.77 27.22
CA MET A 55 -61.29 2.49 27.33
C MET A 55 -61.92 1.45 26.41
N TYR A 56 -61.17 1.03 25.39
CA TYR A 56 -61.62 0.13 24.34
C TYR A 56 -60.85 -1.19 24.37
N ALA A 57 -61.47 -2.28 23.92
CA ALA A 57 -60.80 -3.58 23.88
C ALA A 57 -59.68 -3.66 22.82
N GLY A 58 -59.65 -2.71 21.88
CA GLY A 58 -58.74 -2.62 20.76
C GLY A 58 -59.27 -1.62 19.73
N TYR A 59 -58.74 -1.67 18.51
CA TYR A 59 -59.23 -0.90 17.36
C TYR A 59 -60.16 -1.75 16.49
N ALA A 60 -61.10 -1.11 15.81
CA ALA A 60 -61.86 -1.72 14.72
C ALA A 60 -60.90 -2.10 13.56
N PRO A 61 -61.23 -3.11 12.74
CA PRO A 61 -60.41 -3.48 11.60
C PRO A 61 -60.39 -2.34 10.57
N MET A 62 -59.21 -2.06 10.02
CA MET A 62 -59.02 -1.08 8.95
C MET A 62 -59.86 -1.47 7.72
N PRO A 63 -60.58 -0.52 7.10
CA PRO A 63 -61.30 -0.80 5.86
C PRO A 63 -60.32 -1.09 4.72
N GLN A 64 -60.81 -1.73 3.66
CA GLN A 64 -60.03 -2.04 2.45
C GLN A 64 -60.68 -1.38 1.25
N MET A 65 -59.87 -0.67 0.46
CA MET A 65 -60.28 -0.15 -0.84
C MET A 65 -60.40 -1.29 -1.85
N GLY A 66 -61.48 -1.29 -2.63
CA GLY A 66 -61.79 -2.35 -3.60
C GLY A 66 -60.99 -2.24 -4.91
N GLU A 67 -60.34 -1.11 -5.14
CA GLU A 67 -59.58 -0.79 -6.34
C GLU A 67 -58.21 -0.25 -5.95
N ALA A 68 -57.19 -0.55 -6.76
CA ALA A 68 -55.83 -0.09 -6.48
C ALA A 68 -55.72 1.45 -6.64
N PRO A 69 -54.94 2.13 -5.78
CA PRO A 69 -54.61 3.54 -5.98
C PRO A 69 -53.74 3.71 -7.23
N GLY A 70 -53.63 4.95 -7.73
CA GLY A 70 -52.84 5.27 -8.92
C GLY A 70 -53.66 5.71 -10.14
N TYR A 71 -53.13 5.47 -11.34
CA TYR A 71 -53.71 5.96 -12.60
C TYR A 71 -54.91 5.13 -13.07
N HIS A 72 -56.02 5.81 -13.36
CA HIS A 72 -57.23 5.20 -13.91
C HIS A 72 -57.65 5.83 -15.24
N PRO A 73 -57.98 5.03 -16.27
CA PRO A 73 -58.26 5.53 -17.62
C PRO A 73 -59.59 6.28 -17.76
N GLY A 74 -60.43 6.29 -16.72
CA GLY A 74 -61.72 6.95 -16.70
C GLY A 74 -62.42 6.77 -15.36
N ALA A 75 -63.62 7.34 -15.24
CA ALA A 75 -64.37 7.35 -13.99
C ALA A 75 -64.46 5.97 -13.32
N LEU A 76 -64.23 5.94 -12.01
CA LEU A 76 -64.17 4.74 -11.18
C LEU A 76 -65.39 4.68 -10.26
N ALA A 77 -65.92 3.48 -10.04
CA ALA A 77 -66.88 3.22 -8.96
C ALA A 77 -66.13 2.48 -7.85
N LEU A 78 -65.67 3.20 -6.84
CA LEU A 78 -64.86 2.66 -5.76
C LEU A 78 -65.72 1.93 -4.74
N ASP A 79 -65.49 0.62 -4.62
CA ASP A 79 -65.99 -0.19 -3.52
C ASP A 79 -65.08 -0.04 -2.29
N ILE A 80 -65.65 -0.04 -1.09
CA ILE A 80 -64.91 -0.07 0.19
C ILE A 80 -65.52 -1.18 1.04
N SER A 81 -64.68 -1.99 1.67
CA SER A 81 -65.14 -3.12 2.48
C SER A 81 -64.51 -3.11 3.87
N ALA A 82 -65.21 -3.69 4.84
CA ALA A 82 -64.72 -3.95 6.18
C ALA A 82 -65.35 -5.26 6.68
N GLU A 83 -64.86 -5.77 7.82
CA GLU A 83 -65.47 -6.96 8.42
C GLU A 83 -66.96 -6.76 8.72
N PRO A 84 -67.80 -7.81 8.63
CA PRO A 84 -69.22 -7.68 8.92
C PRO A 84 -69.47 -7.20 10.35
N GLY A 85 -70.24 -6.12 10.50
CA GLY A 85 -70.64 -5.56 11.80
C GLY A 85 -70.07 -4.18 12.11
N PHE A 86 -69.16 -3.66 11.28
CA PHE A 86 -68.62 -2.31 11.38
C PHE A 86 -69.29 -1.35 10.40
N GLU A 87 -69.33 -0.07 10.75
CA GLU A 87 -69.81 1.03 9.91
C GLU A 87 -68.61 1.77 9.32
N ILE A 88 -68.60 2.03 8.01
CA ILE A 88 -67.49 2.70 7.33
C ILE A 88 -67.84 4.17 7.11
N TYR A 89 -66.89 5.05 7.39
CA TYR A 89 -66.97 6.49 7.18
C TYR A 89 -65.80 6.96 6.33
N TYR A 90 -66.05 7.91 5.42
CA TYR A 90 -65.03 8.38 4.49
C TYR A 90 -65.10 9.89 4.23
N THR A 91 -64.00 10.40 3.69
CA THR A 91 -63.80 11.76 3.19
C THR A 91 -63.21 11.72 1.77
N LEU A 92 -63.38 12.81 1.04
CA LEU A 92 -62.91 12.98 -0.36
C LEU A 92 -62.07 14.26 -0.54
N ASP A 93 -61.81 14.98 0.55
CA ASP A 93 -61.10 16.26 0.61
C ASP A 93 -59.68 16.10 1.19
N GLY A 94 -59.22 14.85 1.36
CA GLY A 94 -57.93 14.52 1.96
C GLY A 94 -57.88 14.64 3.49
N TYR A 95 -58.95 15.03 4.16
CA TYR A 95 -58.98 15.17 5.61
C TYR A 95 -59.22 13.81 6.27
N GLY A 96 -58.72 13.60 7.50
CA GLY A 96 -58.99 12.38 8.25
C GLY A 96 -60.50 12.17 8.53
N PRO A 97 -61.05 10.97 8.31
CA PRO A 97 -62.46 10.71 8.57
C PRO A 97 -62.79 10.67 10.07
N THR A 98 -64.02 11.05 10.40
CA THR A 98 -64.60 10.94 11.75
C THR A 98 -65.96 10.23 11.69
N ASP A 99 -66.54 9.87 12.82
CA ASP A 99 -67.90 9.28 12.88
C ASP A 99 -69.00 10.27 12.46
N LEU A 100 -68.63 11.52 12.17
CA LEU A 100 -69.46 12.57 11.58
C LEU A 100 -69.26 12.72 10.06
N SER A 101 -68.30 12.01 9.46
CA SER A 101 -68.02 12.03 8.02
C SER A 101 -69.10 11.29 7.22
N LEU A 102 -68.92 11.15 5.90
CA LEU A 102 -69.91 10.50 5.05
C LEU A 102 -69.96 8.99 5.32
N PRO A 103 -71.13 8.40 5.63
CA PRO A 103 -71.24 6.96 5.80
C PRO A 103 -71.20 6.26 4.44
N TYR A 104 -70.37 5.23 4.31
CA TYR A 104 -70.30 4.39 3.12
C TYR A 104 -71.42 3.34 3.13
N SER A 105 -72.20 3.30 2.05
CA SER A 105 -73.31 2.34 1.89
C SER A 105 -73.50 1.85 0.46
N ILE A 106 -72.89 2.53 -0.51
CA ILE A 106 -72.86 2.20 -1.94
C ILE A 106 -71.49 2.63 -2.50
N PRO A 107 -71.04 2.06 -3.64
CA PRO A 107 -69.81 2.47 -4.30
C PRO A 107 -69.74 3.98 -4.55
N ILE A 108 -68.56 4.57 -4.36
CA ILE A 108 -68.31 6.01 -4.55
C ILE A 108 -67.93 6.25 -6.02
N GLY A 109 -68.62 7.17 -6.68
CA GLY A 109 -68.24 7.58 -8.04
C GLY A 109 -67.12 8.62 -8.02
N LEU A 110 -65.95 8.27 -8.54
CA LEU A 110 -64.82 9.17 -8.73
C LEU A 110 -64.70 9.56 -10.20
N PHE A 111 -64.55 10.85 -10.47
CA PHE A 111 -64.57 11.42 -11.84
C PHE A 111 -63.36 12.30 -12.15
N GLU A 112 -62.60 12.66 -11.13
CA GLU A 112 -61.43 13.53 -11.15
C GLU A 112 -60.49 13.08 -10.04
N THR A 113 -59.24 13.56 -10.07
CA THR A 113 -58.23 13.17 -9.09
C THR A 113 -58.72 13.42 -7.68
N THR A 114 -58.75 12.37 -6.86
CA THR A 114 -59.38 12.40 -5.53
C THR A 114 -58.59 11.54 -4.56
N VAL A 115 -58.34 12.08 -3.37
CA VAL A 115 -57.86 11.31 -2.22
C VAL A 115 -59.06 10.79 -1.45
N VAL A 116 -59.17 9.47 -1.30
CA VAL A 116 -60.22 8.85 -0.50
C VAL A 116 -59.60 8.35 0.79
N ARG A 117 -60.07 8.87 1.92
CA ARG A 117 -59.67 8.39 3.26
C ARG A 117 -60.86 7.75 3.94
N ALA A 118 -60.69 6.55 4.49
CA ALA A 118 -61.78 5.78 5.10
C ALA A 118 -61.37 5.15 6.43
N MET A 119 -62.30 5.10 7.38
CA MET A 119 -62.15 4.36 8.63
C MET A 119 -63.41 3.55 8.95
N ALA A 120 -63.26 2.52 9.78
CA ALA A 120 -64.34 1.70 10.29
C ALA A 120 -64.62 2.02 11.78
N VAL A 121 -65.89 2.01 12.15
CA VAL A 121 -66.38 2.27 13.52
C VAL A 121 -67.19 1.07 14.00
N ASP A 122 -66.96 0.67 15.25
CA ASP A 122 -67.77 -0.34 15.93
C ASP A 122 -69.05 0.28 16.49
N PRO A 123 -70.24 -0.05 15.94
CA PRO A 123 -71.50 0.52 16.42
C PRO A 123 -71.88 0.06 17.83
N THR A 124 -71.19 -0.96 18.38
CA THR A 124 -71.39 -1.41 19.77
C THR A 124 -70.60 -0.59 20.79
N GLY A 125 -69.58 0.17 20.34
CA GLY A 125 -68.69 0.96 21.18
C GLY A 125 -67.71 0.15 22.02
N GLN A 126 -67.42 -1.11 21.66
CA GLN A 126 -66.43 -1.94 22.35
C GLN A 126 -65.00 -1.70 21.85
N LEU A 127 -64.86 -1.37 20.56
CA LEU A 127 -63.60 -1.04 19.91
C LEU A 127 -63.53 0.45 19.57
N ALA A 128 -62.31 1.01 19.60
CA ALA A 128 -62.03 2.35 19.10
C ALA A 128 -62.12 2.36 17.56
N PRO A 129 -62.31 3.53 16.91
CA PRO A 129 -62.25 3.64 15.45
C PRO A 129 -60.96 3.03 14.87
N SER A 130 -61.03 2.44 13.68
CA SER A 130 -59.87 1.83 13.04
C SER A 130 -58.79 2.85 12.69
N PHE A 131 -57.60 2.36 12.31
CA PHE A 131 -56.67 3.14 11.50
C PHE A 131 -57.34 3.55 10.16
N THR A 132 -56.86 4.63 9.56
CA THR A 132 -57.40 5.21 8.32
C THR A 132 -56.69 4.59 7.12
N GLU A 133 -57.47 4.09 6.17
CA GLU A 133 -57.00 3.71 4.84
C GLU A 133 -57.07 4.91 3.92
N THR A 134 -55.98 5.23 3.23
CA THR A 134 -55.86 6.38 2.34
C THR A 134 -55.39 5.92 0.97
N ASN A 135 -56.15 6.25 -0.08
CA ASN A 135 -55.75 5.98 -1.46
C ASN A 135 -55.99 7.21 -2.33
N THR A 136 -54.99 7.59 -3.12
CA THR A 136 -55.12 8.58 -4.19
C THR A 136 -55.42 7.91 -5.54
N TYR A 137 -56.44 8.42 -6.25
CA TYR A 137 -56.82 7.96 -7.59
C TYR A 137 -56.68 9.11 -8.56
N PHE A 138 -55.91 8.93 -9.64
CA PHE A 138 -55.68 9.95 -10.68
C PHE A 138 -56.45 9.64 -11.96
N PHE A 139 -56.91 10.68 -12.66
CA PHE A 139 -57.74 10.53 -13.85
C PHE A 139 -57.35 11.49 -14.98
N GLY A 140 -57.68 11.10 -16.21
CA GLY A 140 -57.61 12.00 -17.37
C GLY A 140 -56.18 12.45 -17.67
N ASP A 141 -55.97 13.77 -17.67
CA ASP A 141 -54.68 14.41 -17.99
C ASP A 141 -53.71 14.41 -16.78
N ASP A 142 -54.08 13.81 -15.64
CA ASP A 142 -53.25 13.65 -14.43
C ASP A 142 -52.30 12.44 -14.50
N GLN A 143 -51.82 12.15 -15.71
CA GLN A 143 -50.71 11.23 -15.94
C GLN A 143 -49.44 12.05 -16.17
N HIS A 144 -48.37 11.67 -15.49
CA HIS A 144 -47.11 12.39 -15.48
C HIS A 144 -45.98 11.52 -16.02
N SER A 145 -44.95 12.17 -16.57
CA SER A 145 -43.74 11.51 -17.07
C SER A 145 -42.71 11.21 -15.98
N ILE A 146 -42.92 11.79 -14.79
CA ILE A 146 -42.08 11.65 -13.61
C ILE A 146 -42.90 11.12 -12.43
N ARG A 147 -42.22 10.75 -11.34
CA ARG A 147 -42.84 10.21 -10.13
C ARG A 147 -43.87 11.18 -9.56
N VAL A 148 -44.92 10.65 -8.96
CA VAL A 148 -45.97 11.44 -8.33
C VAL A 148 -45.97 11.20 -6.83
N VAL A 149 -46.06 12.29 -6.07
CA VAL A 149 -46.24 12.26 -4.63
C VAL A 149 -47.58 12.89 -4.30
N SER A 150 -48.45 12.15 -3.62
CA SER A 150 -49.72 12.66 -3.11
C SER A 150 -49.62 12.81 -1.61
N VAL A 151 -49.88 14.02 -1.10
CA VAL A 151 -49.98 14.28 0.34
C VAL A 151 -51.41 14.63 0.71
N SER A 152 -51.84 14.20 1.88
CA SER A 152 -53.16 14.54 2.40
C SER A 152 -53.19 14.78 3.89
N GLY A 153 -54.02 15.73 4.30
CA GLY A 153 -54.13 16.17 5.69
C GLY A 153 -55.01 17.41 5.81
N ALA A 154 -55.47 17.68 7.03
CA ALA A 154 -56.38 18.80 7.26
C ALA A 154 -55.65 20.15 7.13
N GLY A 155 -56.04 20.95 6.14
CA GLY A 155 -55.57 22.32 5.96
C GLY A 155 -54.27 22.46 5.16
N LEU A 156 -53.63 21.35 4.75
CA LEU A 156 -52.36 21.38 4.00
C LEU A 156 -52.47 22.18 2.68
N GLU A 157 -53.68 22.28 2.10
CA GLU A 157 -53.94 23.03 0.88
C GLU A 157 -53.78 24.56 1.01
N ASP A 158 -53.61 25.09 2.23
CA ASP A 158 -53.23 26.49 2.42
C ASP A 158 -51.72 26.73 2.17
N GLY A 159 -50.93 25.66 2.13
CA GLY A 159 -49.47 25.68 1.97
C GLY A 159 -48.72 26.37 3.10
N ALA A 160 -49.35 26.61 4.25
CA ALA A 160 -48.74 27.38 5.34
C ALA A 160 -47.69 26.57 6.11
N TRP A 161 -47.83 25.24 6.19
CA TRP A 161 -46.90 24.33 6.84
C TRP A 161 -46.53 24.77 8.26
N ASN A 162 -47.52 25.08 9.10
CA ASN A 162 -47.37 25.77 10.39
C ASN A 162 -46.60 24.97 11.48
N GLY A 163 -46.06 23.81 11.12
CA GLY A 163 -45.25 22.94 11.97
C GLY A 163 -46.09 21.87 12.67
N ASP A 164 -45.60 20.64 12.62
CA ASP A 164 -46.24 19.44 13.17
C ASP A 164 -47.68 19.27 12.64
N GLU A 165 -47.91 19.57 11.35
CA GLU A 165 -49.19 19.36 10.68
C GLU A 165 -49.31 17.90 10.20
N PRO A 166 -50.26 17.10 10.71
CA PRO A 166 -50.39 15.70 10.34
C PRO A 166 -50.58 15.53 8.83
N MET A 167 -49.79 14.65 8.25
CA MET A 167 -49.71 14.39 6.83
C MET A 167 -49.60 12.89 6.57
N HIS A 168 -50.45 12.41 5.67
CA HIS A 168 -50.27 11.14 4.99
C HIS A 168 -49.58 11.39 3.66
N ILE A 169 -48.60 10.57 3.29
CA ILE A 169 -47.88 10.67 2.02
C ILE A 169 -47.97 9.34 1.26
N GLU A 170 -48.22 9.41 -0.04
CA GLU A 170 -48.23 8.28 -0.98
C GLU A 170 -47.28 8.58 -2.14
N PHE A 171 -46.44 7.61 -2.50
CA PHE A 171 -45.54 7.67 -3.65
C PHE A 171 -46.05 6.75 -4.78
N PHE A 172 -45.92 7.22 -6.00
CA PHE A 172 -46.30 6.49 -7.22
C PHE A 172 -45.16 6.54 -8.24
N HIS A 173 -44.95 5.41 -8.92
CA HIS A 173 -44.06 5.33 -10.07
C HIS A 173 -44.57 6.17 -11.25
N GLU A 174 -43.73 6.39 -12.25
CA GLU A 174 -44.06 7.17 -13.45
C GLU A 174 -45.21 6.54 -14.26
N ASP A 175 -45.40 5.22 -14.15
CA ASP A 175 -46.54 4.52 -14.76
C ASP A 175 -47.84 4.63 -13.95
N GLY A 176 -47.80 5.33 -12.81
CA GLY A 176 -48.90 5.55 -11.90
C GLY A 176 -49.18 4.41 -10.93
N SER A 177 -48.35 3.36 -10.90
CA SER A 177 -48.49 2.31 -9.90
C SER A 177 -48.05 2.79 -8.52
N PHE A 178 -48.80 2.39 -7.49
CA PHE A 178 -48.48 2.67 -6.10
C PHE A 178 -47.16 2.03 -5.68
N TRP A 179 -46.37 2.77 -4.89
CA TRP A 179 -45.06 2.34 -4.45
C TRP A 179 -44.99 2.17 -2.92
N VAL A 180 -45.15 3.26 -2.18
CA VAL A 180 -45.03 3.29 -0.71
C VAL A 180 -45.86 4.42 -0.12
N GLU A 181 -46.31 4.25 1.12
CA GLU A 181 -47.00 5.28 1.89
C GLU A 181 -46.41 5.40 3.30
N ALA A 182 -46.67 6.51 3.98
CA ALA A 182 -46.38 6.66 5.41
C ALA A 182 -47.27 7.73 6.06
N GLU A 183 -47.49 7.62 7.38
CA GLU A 183 -48.11 8.68 8.19
C GLU A 183 -47.06 9.43 9.03
N GLY A 184 -47.16 10.74 9.04
CA GLY A 184 -46.20 11.61 9.70
C GLY A 184 -46.73 13.02 9.90
N ASP A 185 -45.80 13.95 10.11
CA ASP A 185 -46.11 15.37 10.15
C ASP A 185 -45.33 16.11 9.06
N SER A 186 -45.79 17.32 8.75
CA SER A 186 -45.10 18.28 7.91
C SER A 186 -44.78 19.57 8.65
N ASN A 187 -43.71 20.24 8.20
CA ASN A 187 -43.34 21.56 8.67
C ASN A 187 -42.71 22.38 7.53
N GLU A 188 -42.68 23.70 7.72
CA GLU A 188 -42.04 24.63 6.79
C GLU A 188 -40.61 24.22 6.43
N HIS A 189 -40.29 24.30 5.13
CA HIS A 189 -38.92 24.22 4.62
C HIS A 189 -38.57 25.46 3.78
N GLY A 190 -37.39 26.02 4.03
CA GLY A 190 -36.92 27.26 3.40
C GLY A 190 -37.31 28.52 4.19
N ASN A 191 -36.61 29.63 3.92
CA ASN A 191 -36.87 30.92 4.56
C ASN A 191 -37.41 31.94 3.55
N ASP A 192 -36.57 32.40 2.62
CA ASP A 192 -36.96 33.42 1.64
C ASP A 192 -37.98 32.89 0.64
N SER A 193 -37.83 31.62 0.23
CA SER A 193 -38.77 30.93 -0.65
C SER A 193 -40.16 30.76 -0.05
N ASN A 194 -40.30 30.87 1.27
CA ASN A 194 -41.60 30.92 1.92
C ASN A 194 -42.34 32.26 1.67
N ALA A 195 -41.77 33.20 0.91
CA ALA A 195 -42.52 34.32 0.36
C ALA A 195 -43.38 33.92 -0.85
N TYR A 196 -43.07 32.81 -1.52
CA TYR A 196 -43.73 32.40 -2.77
C TYR A 196 -45.02 31.61 -2.51
N PRO A 197 -45.99 31.63 -3.46
CA PRO A 197 -47.18 30.80 -3.37
C PRO A 197 -46.91 29.29 -3.41
N GLN A 198 -45.87 28.86 -4.15
CA GLN A 198 -45.39 27.47 -4.17
C GLN A 198 -44.27 27.33 -3.14
N LYS A 199 -44.46 26.48 -2.12
CA LYS A 199 -43.63 26.44 -0.90
C LYS A 199 -43.11 25.03 -0.64
N GLY A 200 -41.85 24.94 -0.22
CA GLY A 200 -41.28 23.69 0.25
C GLY A 200 -41.77 23.30 1.65
N PHE A 201 -41.65 22.02 1.97
CA PHE A 201 -41.93 21.47 3.29
C PHE A 201 -40.97 20.32 3.63
N ASP A 202 -40.74 20.08 4.91
CA ASP A 202 -40.12 18.86 5.41
C ASP A 202 -41.24 17.87 5.76
N TYR A 203 -41.07 16.61 5.38
CA TYR A 203 -41.92 15.50 5.82
C TYR A 203 -41.17 14.65 6.84
N ILE A 204 -41.84 14.26 7.92
CA ILE A 204 -41.26 13.48 9.01
C ILE A 204 -42.21 12.33 9.36
N THR A 205 -41.81 11.09 9.10
CA THR A 205 -42.55 9.90 9.53
C THR A 205 -42.57 9.80 11.05
N ARG A 206 -43.73 9.46 11.63
CA ARG A 206 -43.94 9.42 13.08
C ARG A 206 -44.41 8.04 13.52
N ASP A 207 -43.49 7.26 14.09
CA ASP A 207 -43.81 5.97 14.71
C ASP A 207 -44.92 6.09 15.78
N GLN A 208 -45.04 7.25 16.42
CA GLN A 208 -46.06 7.55 17.42
C GLN A 208 -47.49 7.61 16.87
N MET A 209 -47.66 7.68 15.54
CA MET A 209 -48.96 7.60 14.87
C MET A 209 -49.40 6.15 14.63
N GLY A 210 -48.48 5.19 14.77
CA GLY A 210 -48.76 3.75 14.76
C GLY A 210 -48.96 3.11 13.39
N TYR A 211 -48.70 3.85 12.30
CA TYR A 211 -48.68 3.34 10.93
C TYR A 211 -47.27 2.84 10.58
N ASP A 212 -46.30 3.76 10.55
CA ASP A 212 -44.94 3.51 10.08
C ASP A 212 -43.92 4.26 10.94
N ASP A 213 -42.67 3.77 10.99
CA ASP A 213 -41.55 4.46 11.62
C ASP A 213 -40.63 5.17 10.61
N VAL A 214 -40.71 4.77 9.33
CA VAL A 214 -39.98 5.33 8.18
C VAL A 214 -40.77 5.15 6.89
N VAL A 215 -40.45 5.92 5.85
CA VAL A 215 -40.73 5.53 4.47
C VAL A 215 -39.74 4.44 4.05
N ASP A 216 -40.23 3.21 3.81
CA ASP A 216 -39.43 2.02 3.49
C ASP A 216 -39.48 1.71 1.97
N ALA A 217 -38.67 2.42 1.18
CA ALA A 217 -38.55 2.26 -0.27
C ALA A 217 -37.20 2.80 -0.81
N ASP A 218 -36.73 2.27 -1.94
CA ASP A 218 -35.54 2.76 -2.66
C ASP A 218 -35.88 4.02 -3.47
N LEU A 219 -36.02 5.17 -2.79
CA LEU A 219 -36.58 6.39 -3.37
C LEU A 219 -35.67 7.10 -4.39
N PHE A 220 -34.36 6.81 -4.44
CA PHE A 220 -33.39 7.58 -5.23
C PHE A 220 -32.60 6.69 -6.19
N HIS A 221 -32.39 7.11 -7.44
CA HIS A 221 -31.76 6.27 -8.47
C HIS A 221 -30.24 6.07 -8.30
N ILE A 222 -29.55 6.97 -7.60
CA ILE A 222 -28.11 6.85 -7.31
C ILE A 222 -27.78 6.36 -5.89
N SER A 223 -28.81 6.11 -5.05
CA SER A 223 -28.62 5.63 -3.68
C SER A 223 -29.32 4.31 -3.44
N ASN A 224 -28.69 3.44 -2.65
CA ASN A 224 -29.26 2.18 -2.16
C ASN A 224 -29.79 2.30 -0.71
N ARG A 225 -30.06 3.52 -0.24
CA ARG A 225 -30.75 3.74 1.03
C ARG A 225 -32.24 3.51 0.82
N GLY A 226 -32.79 2.53 1.54
CA GLY A 226 -34.20 2.17 1.45
C GLY A 226 -35.08 2.69 2.58
N LYS A 227 -34.56 3.47 3.54
CA LYS A 227 -35.31 3.90 4.74
C LYS A 227 -35.09 5.37 5.06
N PHE A 228 -36.20 6.10 5.18
CA PHE A 228 -36.20 7.54 5.40
C PHE A 228 -37.20 7.93 6.48
N GLN A 229 -36.72 8.42 7.62
CA GLN A 229 -37.59 9.07 8.60
C GLN A 229 -37.96 10.50 8.17
N ARG A 230 -37.10 11.15 7.37
CA ARG A 230 -37.28 12.53 6.94
C ARG A 230 -36.95 12.72 5.47
N LEU A 231 -37.76 13.52 4.80
CA LEU A 231 -37.56 13.94 3.41
C LEU A 231 -37.80 15.44 3.30
N ILE A 232 -37.01 16.10 2.46
CA ILE A 232 -37.22 17.51 2.10
C ILE A 232 -38.01 17.53 0.80
N PHE A 233 -39.07 18.33 0.72
CA PHE A 233 -39.76 18.66 -0.52
C PHE A 233 -39.50 20.11 -0.87
N LYS A 234 -38.86 20.34 -2.01
CA LYS A 234 -38.44 21.68 -2.45
C LYS A 234 -39.03 22.01 -3.81
N ALA A 235 -39.52 23.24 -3.95
CA ALA A 235 -39.97 23.81 -5.21
C ALA A 235 -38.91 24.78 -5.77
N ALA A 236 -37.67 24.29 -5.90
CA ALA A 236 -36.47 25.03 -6.32
C ALA A 236 -36.06 26.29 -5.50
N ALA A 237 -36.80 26.67 -4.45
CA ALA A 237 -36.55 27.84 -3.60
C ALA A 237 -36.25 29.14 -4.37
N ASN A 238 -35.08 29.77 -4.23
CA ASN A 238 -34.76 31.02 -4.95
C ASN A 238 -34.52 30.80 -6.44
N ASP A 239 -34.45 29.55 -6.91
CA ASP A 239 -34.46 29.20 -8.33
C ASP A 239 -35.88 28.85 -8.85
N ASN A 240 -36.93 29.17 -8.08
CA ASN A 240 -38.30 28.89 -8.49
C ASN A 240 -38.76 29.67 -9.74
N TYR A 241 -39.18 28.93 -10.76
CA TYR A 241 -40.01 29.47 -11.83
C TYR A 241 -41.52 29.45 -11.49
N PRO A 242 -42.27 30.58 -11.64
CA PRO A 242 -41.86 31.87 -12.20
C PRO A 242 -41.50 32.94 -11.15
N PHE A 243 -41.48 32.62 -9.85
CA PHE A 243 -41.52 33.63 -8.79
C PHE A 243 -40.19 34.35 -8.53
N SER A 244 -39.07 33.77 -8.95
CA SER A 244 -37.74 34.36 -8.78
C SER A 244 -36.95 34.53 -10.09
N GLY A 245 -37.54 34.21 -11.24
CA GLY A 245 -36.80 34.17 -12.51
C GLY A 245 -35.75 33.07 -12.51
N GLY A 246 -36.07 31.90 -11.96
CA GLY A 246 -35.14 30.77 -11.92
C GLY A 246 -35.47 29.69 -12.96
N ALA A 247 -34.56 28.73 -13.11
CA ALA A 247 -34.69 27.60 -14.04
C ALA A 247 -35.38 26.38 -13.40
N HIS A 248 -35.70 26.45 -12.11
CA HIS A 248 -36.31 25.39 -11.32
C HIS A 248 -35.42 24.12 -11.15
N VAL A 249 -34.09 24.26 -11.22
CA VAL A 249 -33.14 23.12 -11.22
C VAL A 249 -31.78 23.40 -10.56
N ARG A 250 -31.31 24.66 -10.41
CA ARG A 250 -29.89 24.99 -10.11
C ARG A 250 -29.30 24.28 -8.90
N ASP A 251 -30.02 24.27 -7.77
CA ASP A 251 -29.55 23.61 -6.55
C ASP A 251 -29.47 22.09 -6.74
N ALA A 252 -30.50 21.47 -7.32
CA ALA A 252 -30.50 20.04 -7.65
C ALA A 252 -29.37 19.69 -8.62
N TYR A 253 -29.11 20.57 -9.59
CA TYR A 253 -28.05 20.42 -10.56
C TYR A 253 -26.68 20.44 -9.90
N CYS A 254 -26.38 21.40 -9.02
CA CYS A 254 -25.12 21.43 -8.28
C CYS A 254 -24.91 20.18 -7.41
N GLN A 255 -25.97 19.70 -6.74
CA GLN A 255 -25.92 18.47 -5.94
C GLN A 255 -25.66 17.24 -6.81
N THR A 256 -26.35 17.14 -7.95
CA THR A 256 -26.20 16.03 -8.89
C THR A 256 -24.82 16.05 -9.54
N LEU A 257 -24.34 17.23 -9.96
CA LEU A 257 -23.02 17.43 -10.53
C LEU A 257 -21.93 16.99 -9.53
N SER A 258 -22.04 17.38 -8.26
CA SER A 258 -21.13 16.92 -7.20
C SER A 258 -21.11 15.39 -7.09
N ALA A 259 -22.29 14.76 -7.01
CA ALA A 259 -22.41 13.32 -6.85
C ALA A 259 -21.89 12.51 -8.05
N VAL A 260 -22.19 12.94 -9.29
CA VAL A 260 -21.70 12.23 -10.50
C VAL A 260 -20.24 12.51 -10.82
N SER A 261 -19.64 13.51 -10.16
CA SER A 261 -18.21 13.82 -10.26
C SER A 261 -17.38 13.25 -9.11
N ASP A 262 -18.00 12.42 -8.26
CA ASP A 262 -17.41 11.81 -7.07
C ASP A 262 -16.63 12.82 -6.21
N LEU A 263 -17.25 13.98 -5.96
CA LEU A 263 -16.65 14.96 -5.06
C LEU A 263 -16.70 14.45 -3.62
N HIS A 264 -15.72 14.83 -2.82
CA HIS A 264 -15.59 14.44 -1.41
C HIS A 264 -16.53 15.23 -0.49
N LEU A 265 -17.78 15.37 -0.88
CA LEU A 265 -18.81 16.14 -0.21
C LEU A 265 -19.93 15.23 0.24
N ASP A 266 -20.88 15.76 1.01
CA ASP A 266 -22.13 15.08 1.31
C ASP A 266 -23.27 15.82 0.63
N GLU A 267 -23.83 15.21 -0.41
CA GLU A 267 -24.88 15.78 -1.24
C GLU A 267 -26.28 15.46 -0.73
N ARG A 268 -27.21 16.36 -1.02
CA ARG A 268 -28.64 16.11 -0.89
C ARG A 268 -29.14 15.46 -2.18
N THR A 269 -28.95 14.15 -2.31
CA THR A 269 -29.50 13.37 -3.41
C THR A 269 -30.98 13.68 -3.60
N SER A 270 -31.38 14.00 -4.83
CA SER A 270 -32.72 14.49 -5.15
C SER A 270 -33.35 13.73 -6.31
N GLU A 271 -34.67 13.78 -6.36
CA GLU A 271 -35.49 13.24 -7.45
C GLU A 271 -36.63 14.21 -7.74
N SER A 272 -36.84 14.54 -9.02
CA SER A 272 -37.97 15.35 -9.44
C SER A 272 -39.28 14.58 -9.33
N CYS A 273 -40.34 15.28 -8.93
CA CYS A 273 -41.68 14.71 -8.80
C CYS A 273 -42.76 15.75 -9.10
N VAL A 274 -43.97 15.25 -9.35
CA VAL A 274 -45.18 16.06 -9.30
C VAL A 274 -45.83 15.89 -7.94
N LEU A 275 -46.13 17.01 -7.28
CA LEU A 275 -46.83 17.01 -6.01
C LEU A 275 -48.33 17.21 -6.19
N TYR A 276 -49.14 16.41 -5.50
CA TYR A 276 -50.56 16.64 -5.27
C TYR A 276 -50.81 16.87 -3.77
N ILE A 277 -51.63 17.86 -3.43
CA ILE A 277 -52.07 18.12 -2.05
C ILE A 277 -53.58 17.99 -1.98
N ASN A 278 -54.10 17.06 -1.18
CA ASN A 278 -55.53 16.81 -1.03
C ASN A 278 -56.24 16.60 -2.39
N GLY A 279 -55.55 15.94 -3.34
CA GLY A 279 -56.05 15.66 -4.70
C GLY A 279 -55.87 16.81 -5.69
N LEU A 280 -55.30 17.95 -5.26
CA LEU A 280 -55.04 19.11 -6.12
C LEU A 280 -53.61 19.08 -6.62
N TYR A 281 -53.43 19.14 -7.95
CA TYR A 281 -52.12 19.29 -8.58
C TYR A 281 -51.42 20.53 -8.04
N TRP A 282 -50.21 20.39 -7.50
CA TRP A 282 -49.47 21.47 -6.83
C TRP A 282 -48.21 21.94 -7.56
N GLY A 283 -47.76 21.22 -8.59
CA GLY A 283 -46.64 21.61 -9.43
C GLY A 283 -45.48 20.63 -9.40
N VAL A 284 -44.41 21.03 -10.09
CA VAL A 284 -43.12 20.34 -10.08
C VAL A 284 -42.43 20.64 -8.76
N TYR A 285 -41.93 19.60 -8.12
CA TYR A 285 -41.14 19.61 -6.89
C TYR A 285 -39.97 18.64 -7.07
N GLU A 286 -39.10 18.64 -6.10
CA GLU A 286 -38.14 17.57 -5.88
C GLU A 286 -38.20 17.13 -4.42
N TYR A 287 -38.08 15.82 -4.19
CA TYR A 287 -37.82 15.31 -2.86
C TYR A 287 -36.35 14.97 -2.69
N ARG A 288 -35.82 15.16 -1.49
CA ARG A 288 -34.39 15.01 -1.21
C ARG A 288 -34.09 14.31 0.09
N GLU A 289 -32.92 13.70 0.12
CA GLU A 289 -32.28 13.30 1.37
C GLU A 289 -31.93 14.53 2.23
N LYS A 290 -31.97 14.32 3.55
CA LYS A 290 -31.60 15.31 4.56
C LYS A 290 -30.25 14.94 5.18
N VAL A 291 -29.17 15.51 4.64
CA VAL A 291 -27.78 15.22 5.07
C VAL A 291 -27.52 15.55 6.53
N ASP A 292 -28.19 16.58 7.05
CA ASP A 292 -28.13 16.99 8.45
C ASP A 292 -29.10 16.19 9.36
N ASP A 293 -29.60 15.06 8.88
CA ASP A 293 -30.29 14.08 9.71
C ASP A 293 -29.36 12.93 10.10
N SER A 294 -29.42 12.49 11.36
CA SER A 294 -28.54 11.42 11.85
C SER A 294 -28.73 10.08 11.14
N ASP A 295 -29.88 9.84 10.52
CA ASP A 295 -30.09 8.63 9.73
C ASP A 295 -29.22 8.61 8.46
N PHE A 296 -28.90 9.78 7.89
CA PHE A 296 -27.98 9.89 6.75
C PHE A 296 -26.57 9.46 7.17
N THR A 297 -26.02 10.10 8.20
CA THR A 297 -24.65 9.80 8.67
C THR A 297 -24.54 8.37 9.21
N ASN A 298 -25.59 7.84 9.83
CA ASN A 298 -25.63 6.46 10.28
C ASN A 298 -25.61 5.48 9.10
N ARG A 299 -26.33 5.77 8.01
CA ARG A 299 -26.42 4.88 6.86
C ARG A 299 -25.15 4.86 6.01
N TYR A 300 -24.55 6.01 5.78
CA TYR A 300 -23.41 6.15 4.86
C TYR A 300 -22.06 6.04 5.57
N TYR A 301 -21.98 6.31 6.87
CA TYR A 301 -20.71 6.37 7.61
C TYR A 301 -20.69 5.55 8.89
N ASP A 302 -21.78 4.85 9.26
CA ASP A 302 -21.91 4.19 10.57
C ASP A 302 -21.74 5.18 11.74
N GLN A 303 -22.18 6.44 11.53
CA GLN A 303 -22.12 7.50 12.54
C GLN A 303 -23.53 7.84 13.04
N GLY A 304 -23.92 7.20 14.14
CA GLY A 304 -25.22 7.41 14.79
C GLY A 304 -25.38 8.79 15.42
N ARG A 305 -26.61 9.14 15.80
CA ARG A 305 -27.00 10.43 16.38
C ARG A 305 -26.11 10.94 17.53
N TYR A 306 -25.59 10.04 18.36
CA TYR A 306 -24.78 10.39 19.53
C TYR A 306 -23.27 10.36 19.26
N ASP A 307 -22.89 9.98 18.04
CA ASP A 307 -21.52 9.78 17.60
C ASP A 307 -21.14 10.77 16.49
N ILE A 308 -21.83 11.91 16.38
CA ILE A 308 -21.55 12.97 15.40
C ILE A 308 -21.41 14.33 16.06
N ASP A 309 -20.45 15.12 15.58
CA ASP A 309 -20.44 16.57 15.76
C ASP A 309 -20.79 17.21 14.42
N PHE A 310 -21.92 17.93 14.37
CA PHE A 310 -22.42 18.54 13.14
C PHE A 310 -22.66 20.03 13.38
N LEU A 311 -22.02 20.88 12.59
CA LEU A 311 -22.11 22.33 12.66
C LEU A 311 -22.75 22.90 11.41
N LYS A 312 -23.53 23.97 11.61
CA LYS A 312 -24.28 24.64 10.56
C LYS A 312 -24.20 26.15 10.72
N THR A 313 -24.12 26.87 9.61
CA THR A 313 -24.12 28.33 9.58
C THR A 313 -25.22 28.84 8.67
N TRP A 314 -26.01 29.80 9.17
CA TRP A 314 -26.98 30.59 8.41
C TRP A 314 -27.15 31.96 9.09
N GLY A 315 -26.23 32.90 8.80
CA GLY A 315 -26.13 34.21 9.46
C GLY A 315 -25.61 34.14 10.91
N GLY A 316 -25.64 32.94 11.50
CA GLY A 316 -24.96 32.55 12.72
C GLY A 316 -24.73 31.05 12.75
N THR A 317 -23.76 30.59 13.53
CA THR A 317 -23.38 29.18 13.63
C THR A 317 -24.00 28.52 14.85
N TRP A 318 -24.48 27.29 14.68
CA TRP A 318 -24.94 26.43 15.77
C TRP A 318 -24.46 25.00 15.60
N THR A 319 -24.57 24.24 16.69
CA THR A 319 -24.30 22.80 16.73
C THR A 319 -25.61 22.05 16.58
N GLU A 320 -25.79 21.37 15.45
CA GLU A 320 -26.95 20.53 15.17
C GLU A 320 -26.89 19.24 16.00
N TYR A 321 -25.72 18.60 16.05
CA TYR A 321 -25.42 17.46 16.91
C TYR A 321 -24.05 17.59 17.57
N GLY A 322 -23.89 16.99 18.74
CA GLY A 322 -22.60 16.89 19.42
C GLY A 322 -22.07 18.23 19.95
N ASN A 323 -20.82 18.54 19.63
CA ASN A 323 -20.06 19.70 20.09
C ASN A 323 -19.06 20.21 19.03
N GLY A 324 -19.10 21.51 18.73
CA GLY A 324 -18.17 22.15 17.79
C GLY A 324 -16.81 22.60 18.32
N ALA A 325 -16.50 22.45 19.61
CA ALA A 325 -15.27 23.01 20.20
C ALA A 325 -13.98 22.52 19.53
N ASP A 326 -13.97 21.27 19.06
CA ASP A 326 -12.79 20.68 18.45
C ASP A 326 -12.53 21.24 17.05
N TRP A 327 -13.56 21.67 16.30
CA TRP A 327 -13.39 22.41 15.05
C TRP A 327 -12.57 23.68 15.27
N TYR A 328 -12.96 24.50 16.25
CA TYR A 328 -12.25 25.75 16.53
C TYR A 328 -10.84 25.52 17.09
N THR A 329 -10.62 24.40 17.80
CA THR A 329 -9.27 24.00 18.22
C THR A 329 -8.39 23.65 17.02
N LEU A 330 -8.96 22.96 16.02
CA LEU A 330 -8.29 22.63 14.76
C LEU A 330 -8.00 23.89 13.93
N VAL A 331 -8.97 24.80 13.78
CA VAL A 331 -8.79 26.09 13.13
C VAL A 331 -7.64 26.86 13.79
N ASP A 332 -7.67 27.02 15.12
CA ASP A 332 -6.61 27.69 15.87
C ASP A 332 -5.25 27.01 15.68
N PHE A 333 -5.20 25.68 15.60
CA PHE A 333 -3.96 24.95 15.34
C PHE A 333 -3.43 25.28 13.94
N ILE A 334 -4.25 25.15 12.90
CA ILE A 334 -3.85 25.39 11.51
C ILE A 334 -3.40 26.84 11.32
N THR A 335 -4.16 27.81 11.79
CA THR A 335 -3.88 29.23 11.52
C THR A 335 -2.77 29.84 12.38
N ASN A 336 -2.38 29.20 13.50
CA ASN A 336 -1.31 29.70 14.39
C ASN A 336 0.01 28.92 14.28
N ASN A 337 0.06 27.88 13.45
CA ASN A 337 1.28 27.12 13.17
C ASN A 337 1.69 27.28 11.71
N ASP A 338 2.96 27.04 11.43
CA ASP A 338 3.53 27.12 10.08
C ASP A 338 3.22 25.81 9.33
N MET A 339 2.35 25.86 8.31
CA MET A 339 1.93 24.68 7.54
C MET A 339 2.98 24.23 6.52
N THR A 340 4.03 25.02 6.26
CA THR A 340 5.21 24.56 5.50
C THR A 340 5.98 23.47 6.25
N VAL A 341 5.75 23.34 7.56
CA VAL A 341 6.32 22.26 8.38
C VAL A 341 5.44 21.02 8.23
N GLN A 342 5.98 20.00 7.55
CA GLN A 342 5.27 18.75 7.25
C GLN A 342 4.54 18.12 8.43
N ALA A 343 5.15 18.08 9.63
CA ALA A 343 4.51 17.50 10.81
C ALA A 343 3.25 18.28 11.28
N ASN A 344 3.19 19.59 11.02
CA ASN A 344 2.01 20.39 11.32
C ASN A 344 0.91 20.13 10.29
N TYR A 345 1.27 20.07 9.00
CA TYR A 345 0.36 19.70 7.92
C TYR A 345 -0.26 18.31 8.15
N GLU A 346 0.57 17.30 8.43
CA GLU A 346 0.12 15.93 8.75
C GLU A 346 -0.84 15.89 9.96
N GLN A 347 -0.59 16.71 10.98
CA GLN A 347 -1.52 16.83 12.11
C GLN A 347 -2.85 17.46 11.68
N ALA A 348 -2.84 18.49 10.83
CA ALA A 348 -4.04 19.13 10.34
C ALA A 348 -4.93 18.16 9.55
N VAL A 349 -4.35 17.47 8.56
CA VAL A 349 -5.09 16.52 7.70
C VAL A 349 -5.42 15.18 8.39
N SER A 350 -4.86 14.94 9.59
CA SER A 350 -5.32 13.85 10.46
C SER A 350 -6.71 14.10 11.06
N GLU A 351 -7.13 15.37 11.14
CA GLU A 351 -8.43 15.78 11.69
C GLU A 351 -9.36 16.42 10.66
N LEU A 352 -8.83 16.94 9.55
CA LEU A 352 -9.56 17.52 8.42
C LEU A 352 -9.46 16.59 7.21
N ASN A 353 -10.57 16.37 6.51
CA ASN A 353 -10.53 15.79 5.17
C ASN A 353 -10.20 16.91 4.18
N GLU A 354 -8.94 16.95 3.74
CA GLU A 354 -8.39 17.92 2.81
C GLU A 354 -9.12 17.93 1.47
N MET A 355 -9.41 16.76 0.88
CA MET A 355 -10.16 16.69 -0.38
C MET A 355 -11.58 17.22 -0.24
N SER A 356 -12.23 17.00 0.91
CA SER A 356 -13.54 17.58 1.18
C SER A 356 -13.51 19.11 1.26
N LEU A 357 -12.45 19.69 1.84
CA LEU A 357 -12.26 21.15 1.83
C LEU A 357 -12.00 21.66 0.40
N ILE A 358 -11.10 20.99 -0.33
CA ILE A 358 -10.73 21.35 -1.70
C ILE A 358 -11.97 21.32 -2.59
N ASP A 359 -12.68 20.20 -2.65
CA ASP A 359 -13.88 20.04 -3.48
C ASP A 359 -14.99 21.02 -3.09
N TYR A 360 -15.14 21.34 -1.81
CA TYR A 360 -16.13 22.34 -1.36
C TYR A 360 -15.82 23.73 -1.93
N PHE A 361 -14.55 24.14 -1.88
CA PHE A 361 -14.13 25.43 -2.44
C PHE A 361 -14.14 25.42 -3.96
N ILE A 362 -13.67 24.35 -4.60
CA ILE A 362 -13.64 24.25 -6.07
C ILE A 362 -15.06 24.27 -6.63
N LEU A 363 -15.98 23.44 -6.12
CA LEU A 363 -17.35 23.43 -6.64
C LEU A 363 -18.00 24.80 -6.48
N ASN A 364 -17.98 25.38 -5.27
CA ASN A 364 -18.61 26.69 -5.02
C ASN A 364 -17.95 27.80 -5.86
N SER A 365 -16.64 27.76 -6.07
CA SER A 365 -15.97 28.68 -7.00
C SER A 365 -16.37 28.42 -8.44
N TYR A 366 -16.46 27.17 -8.90
CA TYR A 366 -16.76 26.82 -10.28
C TYR A 366 -18.20 27.19 -10.65
N VAL A 367 -19.18 26.96 -9.78
CA VAL A 367 -20.57 27.37 -10.03
C VAL A 367 -20.84 28.82 -9.61
N VAL A 368 -19.82 29.51 -9.08
CA VAL A 368 -19.87 30.88 -8.54
C VAL A 368 -21.04 31.04 -7.56
N CYS A 369 -21.06 30.20 -6.54
CA CYS A 369 -22.06 30.24 -5.48
C CYS A 369 -21.94 31.54 -4.69
N ALA A 370 -23.00 32.34 -4.65
CA ALA A 370 -23.01 33.63 -4.00
C ALA A 370 -23.61 33.60 -2.57
N ASP A 371 -23.92 32.40 -2.06
CA ASP A 371 -24.61 32.18 -0.78
C ASP A 371 -24.05 30.99 0.04
N TRP A 372 -22.77 31.10 0.42
CA TRP A 372 -21.99 30.11 1.18
C TRP A 372 -21.10 30.80 2.23
N LEU A 373 -20.45 30.01 3.12
CA LEU A 373 -19.57 30.43 4.24
C LEU A 373 -20.26 31.15 5.41
N ASN A 374 -20.73 32.38 5.20
CA ASN A 374 -21.50 33.13 6.21
C ASN A 374 -22.98 32.70 6.28
N TRP A 375 -23.43 32.02 5.23
CA TRP A 375 -24.73 31.37 5.13
C TRP A 375 -24.51 29.90 4.84
N ASN A 376 -25.27 29.31 3.91
CA ASN A 376 -25.52 27.88 3.70
C ASN A 376 -24.25 27.00 3.76
N THR A 377 -23.79 26.69 4.97
CA THR A 377 -22.54 25.97 5.22
C THR A 377 -22.79 24.94 6.30
N ALA A 378 -22.46 23.69 5.98
CA ALA A 378 -22.59 22.55 6.87
C ALA A 378 -21.29 21.74 6.84
N TRP A 379 -20.81 21.37 8.01
CA TRP A 379 -19.63 20.51 8.14
C TRP A 379 -19.73 19.68 9.41
N TRP A 380 -19.16 18.49 9.37
CA TRP A 380 -19.35 17.52 10.44
C TRP A 380 -18.17 16.55 10.54
N ARG A 381 -18.13 15.81 11.64
CA ARG A 381 -17.28 14.63 11.80
C ARG A 381 -17.92 13.56 12.67
N GLY A 382 -17.52 12.32 12.42
CA GLY A 382 -17.86 11.15 13.20
C GLY A 382 -16.99 10.92 14.44
N ARG A 383 -17.54 10.22 15.43
CA ARG A 383 -16.90 9.83 16.69
C ARG A 383 -16.93 8.32 16.93
N ASN A 384 -17.77 7.57 16.22
CA ASN A 384 -17.74 6.12 16.26
C ASN A 384 -16.38 5.66 15.72
N PRO A 385 -15.55 4.98 16.54
CA PRO A 385 -14.22 4.53 16.11
C PRO A 385 -14.29 3.46 15.02
N ASP A 386 -15.40 2.73 14.92
CA ASP A 386 -15.62 1.66 13.95
C ASP A 386 -16.26 2.17 12.65
N GLY A 387 -16.72 3.44 12.62
CA GLY A 387 -17.32 4.09 11.45
C GLY A 387 -16.39 5.03 10.70
N ASP A 388 -16.85 5.47 9.53
CA ASP A 388 -16.15 6.37 8.60
C ASP A 388 -16.47 7.85 8.89
N GLY A 389 -15.94 8.77 8.08
CA GLY A 389 -16.22 10.21 8.21
C GLY A 389 -15.67 10.85 9.50
N ARG A 390 -14.62 10.27 10.11
CA ARG A 390 -14.05 10.73 11.40
C ARG A 390 -13.25 12.03 11.31
N ARG A 391 -12.84 12.42 10.10
CA ARG A 391 -12.21 13.72 9.80
C ARG A 391 -13.30 14.73 9.47
N TRP A 392 -13.12 16.00 9.85
CA TRP A 392 -14.02 17.08 9.49
C TRP A 392 -14.17 17.15 7.97
N ARG A 393 -15.43 17.17 7.51
CA ARG A 393 -15.80 17.19 6.09
C ARG A 393 -17.03 18.05 5.88
N TYR A 394 -17.26 18.46 4.64
CA TYR A 394 -18.30 19.40 4.25
C TYR A 394 -19.51 18.69 3.63
N ALA A 395 -20.68 19.25 3.93
CA ALA A 395 -21.94 18.87 3.30
C ALA A 395 -22.45 20.04 2.47
N LEU A 396 -22.97 19.75 1.28
CA LEU A 396 -23.58 20.75 0.42
C LEU A 396 -24.93 21.19 0.98
N TRP A 397 -25.17 22.50 0.94
CA TRP A 397 -26.39 23.10 1.42
C TRP A 397 -26.79 24.25 0.50
N ASP A 398 -27.95 24.10 -0.15
CA ASP A 398 -28.71 25.18 -0.82
C ASP A 398 -27.89 26.04 -1.79
N LEU A 399 -27.70 25.51 -3.01
CA LEU A 399 -26.91 26.13 -4.09
C LEU A 399 -27.80 26.76 -5.18
N ASP A 400 -28.90 27.40 -4.79
CA ASP A 400 -29.82 28.05 -5.73
C ASP A 400 -29.29 29.41 -6.26
N ASN A 401 -28.46 30.13 -5.49
CA ASN A 401 -27.78 31.36 -5.91
C ASN A 401 -26.43 31.08 -6.61
N THR A 402 -26.48 30.42 -7.78
CA THR A 402 -25.33 29.98 -8.60
C THR A 402 -25.52 30.38 -10.06
N PHE A 403 -24.46 30.29 -10.88
CA PHE A 403 -24.51 30.62 -12.32
C PHE A 403 -25.03 32.05 -12.60
N GLY A 404 -24.58 33.02 -11.80
CA GLY A 404 -24.99 34.42 -11.92
C GLY A 404 -26.41 34.73 -11.44
N HIS A 405 -27.14 33.73 -10.93
CA HIS A 405 -28.50 33.88 -10.41
C HIS A 405 -28.53 34.32 -8.94
N GLY A 406 -29.57 35.07 -8.59
CA GLY A 406 -29.91 35.36 -7.20
C GLY A 406 -29.09 36.47 -6.53
N ALA A 407 -29.05 36.44 -5.20
CA ALA A 407 -28.44 37.50 -4.40
C ALA A 407 -27.02 37.14 -3.92
N ASN A 408 -26.12 38.12 -3.93
CA ASN A 408 -24.76 37.96 -3.40
C ASN A 408 -24.71 38.16 -1.88
N TYR A 409 -25.09 37.13 -1.14
CA TYR A 409 -25.14 37.12 0.32
C TYR A 409 -23.75 36.97 0.98
N THR A 410 -22.83 36.27 0.32
CA THR A 410 -21.45 36.08 0.78
C THR A 410 -20.59 37.32 0.56
N GLY A 411 -20.94 38.15 -0.43
CA GLY A 411 -20.17 39.33 -0.81
C GLY A 411 -18.99 38.98 -1.71
N LEU A 412 -19.17 38.03 -2.63
CA LEU A 412 -18.19 37.71 -3.66
C LEU A 412 -17.80 38.97 -4.45
N PRO A 413 -16.51 39.14 -4.83
CA PRO A 413 -16.07 40.26 -5.65
C PRO A 413 -16.78 40.34 -7.02
N ASP A 414 -17.04 39.18 -7.61
CA ASP A 414 -17.77 39.00 -8.87
C ASP A 414 -18.67 37.76 -8.78
N THR A 415 -19.84 37.84 -9.40
CA THR A 415 -20.82 36.74 -9.48
C THR A 415 -21.03 36.25 -10.92
N GLY A 416 -20.30 36.81 -11.89
CA GLY A 416 -20.35 36.41 -13.30
C GLY A 416 -19.51 35.18 -13.64
N SER A 417 -19.60 34.74 -14.89
CA SER A 417 -18.86 33.62 -15.47
C SER A 417 -17.34 33.84 -15.47
N GLU A 418 -16.89 35.09 -15.50
CA GLU A 418 -15.47 35.51 -15.47
C GLU A 418 -14.88 35.61 -14.05
N ALA A 419 -15.61 35.22 -13.00
CA ALA A 419 -15.13 35.34 -11.62
C ALA A 419 -13.86 34.47 -11.38
N ASP A 420 -12.78 35.11 -10.93
CA ASP A 420 -11.49 34.47 -10.60
C ASP A 420 -11.63 33.29 -9.62
N PRO A 421 -10.99 32.13 -9.88
CA PRO A 421 -11.01 30.96 -9.00
C PRO A 421 -10.57 31.22 -7.55
N CYS A 422 -9.62 32.15 -7.36
CA CYS A 422 -9.06 32.53 -6.06
C CYS A 422 -9.80 33.68 -5.37
N ASN A 423 -10.93 34.16 -5.93
CA ASN A 423 -11.75 35.20 -5.28
C ASN A 423 -12.04 34.92 -3.79
N PRO A 424 -12.39 33.69 -3.37
CA PRO A 424 -12.71 33.40 -1.97
C PRO A 424 -11.55 33.62 -1.00
N GLU A 425 -10.31 33.39 -1.43
CA GLU A 425 -9.11 33.46 -0.59
C GLU A 425 -8.87 34.87 -0.02
N ASN A 426 -9.35 35.89 -0.74
CA ASN A 426 -9.16 37.30 -0.39
C ASN A 426 -10.29 37.89 0.49
N MET A 427 -11.28 37.08 0.87
CA MET A 427 -12.48 37.56 1.56
C MET A 427 -12.34 37.61 3.09
N GLY A 428 -11.19 37.21 3.64
CA GLY A 428 -10.91 37.22 5.08
C GLY A 428 -11.53 36.01 5.79
N ASP A 429 -12.24 36.22 6.90
CA ASP A 429 -12.93 35.15 7.63
C ASP A 429 -14.45 35.38 7.55
N VAL A 430 -14.98 35.22 6.33
CA VAL A 430 -16.42 35.37 6.08
C VAL A 430 -17.18 34.34 6.90
N GLY A 431 -18.17 34.81 7.65
CA GLY A 431 -18.94 34.00 8.58
C GLY A 431 -18.29 33.84 9.96
N GLY A 432 -16.95 33.82 10.06
CA GLY A 432 -16.20 33.74 11.31
C GLY A 432 -15.89 32.32 11.81
N GLN A 433 -16.04 31.31 10.96
CA GLN A 433 -15.80 29.90 11.28
C GLN A 433 -14.37 29.45 10.98
N GLY A 434 -13.56 30.26 10.30
CA GLY A 434 -12.18 29.94 9.95
C GLY A 434 -11.99 29.17 8.64
N HIS A 435 -13.02 28.98 7.81
CA HIS A 435 -12.93 28.18 6.59
C HIS A 435 -11.89 28.72 5.58
N ILE A 436 -11.99 30.00 5.21
CA ILE A 436 -10.99 30.65 4.33
C ILE A 436 -9.61 30.73 5.00
N PRO A 437 -9.47 31.16 6.28
CA PRO A 437 -8.18 31.11 6.97
C PRO A 437 -7.51 29.74 6.96
N VAL A 438 -8.28 28.65 7.12
CA VAL A 438 -7.77 27.27 7.05
C VAL A 438 -7.29 26.95 5.64
N LEU A 439 -8.09 27.22 4.60
CA LEU A 439 -7.67 27.04 3.21
C LEU A 439 -6.35 27.77 2.94
N ASN A 440 -6.29 29.08 3.23
CA ASN A 440 -5.13 29.92 2.95
C ASN A 440 -3.88 29.44 3.71
N ALA A 441 -4.03 28.99 4.96
CA ALA A 441 -2.90 28.45 5.71
C ALA A 441 -2.41 27.12 5.15
N LEU A 442 -3.32 26.24 4.68
CA LEU A 442 -2.94 24.97 4.06
C LEU A 442 -2.29 25.17 2.69
N MET A 443 -2.67 26.21 1.93
CA MET A 443 -2.05 26.59 0.66
C MET A 443 -0.56 26.95 0.77
N ASP A 444 -0.03 27.24 1.97
CA ASP A 444 1.41 27.40 2.19
C ASP A 444 2.18 26.07 2.09
N ASN A 445 1.51 24.91 2.18
CA ASN A 445 2.13 23.60 2.05
C ASN A 445 2.17 23.15 0.58
N ASP A 446 3.36 22.84 0.06
CA ASP A 446 3.57 22.48 -1.34
C ASP A 446 2.71 21.28 -1.81
N VAL A 447 2.46 20.29 -0.93
CA VAL A 447 1.64 19.11 -1.26
C VAL A 447 0.17 19.50 -1.38
N PHE A 448 -0.36 20.26 -0.41
CA PHE A 448 -1.74 20.74 -0.46
C PHE A 448 -1.97 21.67 -1.65
N TRP A 449 -1.04 22.60 -1.90
CA TRP A 449 -1.10 23.50 -3.05
C TRP A 449 -1.14 22.73 -4.36
N ALA A 450 -0.22 21.78 -4.57
CA ALA A 450 -0.22 20.95 -5.78
C ALA A 450 -1.53 20.15 -5.92
N THR A 451 -2.04 19.59 -4.83
CA THR A 451 -3.32 18.86 -4.81
C THR A 451 -4.49 19.77 -5.20
N TYR A 452 -4.56 20.98 -4.65
CA TYR A 452 -5.62 21.95 -4.96
C TYR A 452 -5.58 22.37 -6.44
N ILE A 453 -4.38 22.70 -6.96
CA ILE A 453 -4.19 23.11 -8.35
C ILE A 453 -4.49 21.96 -9.33
N ASN A 454 -4.01 20.76 -9.05
CA ASN A 454 -4.31 19.59 -9.86
C ASN A 454 -5.78 19.22 -9.81
N ARG A 455 -6.46 19.35 -8.66
CA ARG A 455 -7.90 19.06 -8.57
C ARG A 455 -8.75 19.99 -9.45
N TRP A 456 -8.35 21.25 -9.63
CA TRP A 456 -8.96 22.13 -10.63
C TRP A 456 -8.79 21.60 -12.06
N ALA A 457 -7.59 21.11 -12.41
CA ALA A 457 -7.30 20.53 -13.71
C ALA A 457 -8.03 19.21 -13.93
N ASP A 458 -7.99 18.31 -12.95
CA ASP A 458 -8.67 17.02 -12.96
C ASP A 458 -10.16 17.18 -13.27
N LEU A 459 -10.86 18.01 -12.50
CA LEU A 459 -12.28 18.29 -12.72
C LEU A 459 -12.51 19.03 -14.04
N GLY A 460 -11.69 20.03 -14.36
CA GLY A 460 -11.82 20.83 -15.58
C GLY A 460 -11.59 20.04 -16.88
N ASN A 461 -10.80 18.96 -16.84
CA ASN A 461 -10.57 18.07 -17.98
C ASN A 461 -11.58 16.92 -18.08
N THR A 462 -12.37 16.69 -17.03
CA THR A 462 -13.29 15.55 -16.94
C THR A 462 -14.73 16.03 -16.71
N HIS A 463 -15.15 16.14 -15.46
CA HIS A 463 -16.54 16.34 -15.09
C HIS A 463 -17.04 17.78 -15.28
N PHE A 464 -16.15 18.77 -15.20
CA PHE A 464 -16.50 20.19 -15.35
C PHE A 464 -16.17 20.74 -16.75
N THR A 465 -15.94 19.84 -17.72
CA THR A 465 -15.93 20.20 -19.14
C THR A 465 -17.31 20.72 -19.54
N CYS A 466 -17.37 21.65 -20.51
CA CYS A 466 -18.65 22.21 -20.98
C CYS A 466 -19.60 21.09 -21.43
N ASP A 467 -19.08 20.14 -22.20
CA ASP A 467 -19.85 19.01 -22.73
C ASP A 467 -20.49 18.18 -21.61
N ASN A 468 -19.73 17.85 -20.55
CA ASN A 468 -20.27 17.05 -19.45
C ASN A 468 -21.27 17.85 -18.59
N MET A 469 -20.93 19.09 -18.25
CA MET A 469 -21.84 19.97 -17.49
C MET A 469 -23.18 20.17 -18.22
N HIS A 470 -23.14 20.44 -19.53
CA HIS A 470 -24.34 20.50 -20.35
C HIS A 470 -25.09 19.18 -20.39
N ALA A 471 -24.40 18.05 -20.57
CA ALA A 471 -25.04 16.74 -20.60
C ALA A 471 -25.78 16.42 -19.30
N VAL A 472 -25.20 16.77 -18.14
CA VAL A 472 -25.85 16.61 -16.84
C VAL A 472 -27.05 17.55 -16.72
N LEU A 473 -26.90 18.84 -17.06
CA LEU A 473 -28.00 19.81 -17.02
C LEU A 473 -29.17 19.39 -17.92
N ASP A 474 -28.89 19.06 -19.19
CA ASP A 474 -29.88 18.62 -20.18
C ASP A 474 -30.62 17.36 -19.72
N SER A 475 -29.92 16.43 -19.06
CA SER A 475 -30.55 15.23 -18.52
C SER A 475 -31.59 15.56 -17.45
N MET A 476 -31.35 16.57 -16.63
CA MET A 476 -32.28 17.02 -15.57
C MET A 476 -33.41 17.88 -16.14
N ILE A 477 -33.10 18.77 -17.08
CA ILE A 477 -34.11 19.58 -17.78
C ILE A 477 -35.08 18.66 -18.54
N GLY A 478 -34.57 17.64 -19.23
CA GLY A 478 -35.41 16.68 -19.95
C GLY A 478 -36.38 15.89 -19.06
N VAL A 479 -36.12 15.79 -17.76
CA VAL A 479 -37.01 15.17 -16.77
C VAL A 479 -38.17 16.12 -16.41
N ILE A 480 -37.91 17.41 -16.18
CA ILE A 480 -38.95 18.37 -15.75
C ILE A 480 -39.69 19.04 -16.91
N GLU A 481 -39.07 19.16 -18.08
CA GLU A 481 -39.62 19.85 -19.26
C GLU A 481 -41.05 19.42 -19.62
N PRO A 482 -41.40 18.11 -19.66
CA PRO A 482 -42.76 17.69 -20.00
C PRO A 482 -43.83 18.15 -18.99
N GLU A 483 -43.43 18.45 -17.75
CA GLU A 483 -44.31 18.87 -16.65
C GLU A 483 -44.44 20.39 -16.55
N MET A 484 -43.48 21.14 -17.12
CA MET A 484 -43.46 22.60 -17.07
C MET A 484 -44.72 23.28 -17.62
N PRO A 485 -45.39 22.80 -18.69
CA PRO A 485 -46.66 23.38 -19.14
C PRO A 485 -47.74 23.43 -18.04
N ARG A 486 -47.85 22.40 -17.20
CA ARG A 486 -48.82 22.37 -16.08
C ARG A 486 -48.36 23.19 -14.89
N GLN A 487 -47.06 23.19 -14.59
CA GLN A 487 -46.44 24.09 -13.61
C GLN A 487 -46.80 25.56 -13.95
N ILE A 488 -46.64 25.93 -15.22
CA ILE A 488 -46.95 27.27 -15.75
C ILE A 488 -48.45 27.58 -15.70
N ASP A 489 -49.31 26.64 -16.09
CA ASP A 489 -50.77 26.86 -16.03
C ASP A 489 -51.24 27.15 -14.59
N ARG A 490 -50.63 26.47 -13.61
CA ARG A 490 -50.96 26.66 -12.20
C ARG A 490 -50.38 27.94 -11.59
N TRP A 491 -49.08 28.19 -11.78
CA TRP A 491 -48.35 29.22 -11.06
C TRP A 491 -48.09 30.49 -11.88
N GLY A 492 -48.32 30.45 -13.19
CA GLY A 492 -48.07 31.53 -14.13
C GLY A 492 -46.72 31.43 -14.82
N GLY A 493 -46.35 32.48 -15.56
CA GLY A 493 -45.18 32.48 -16.44
C GLY A 493 -45.52 32.00 -17.86
N ASP A 494 -44.49 31.66 -18.62
CA ASP A 494 -44.60 31.08 -19.95
C ASP A 494 -43.38 30.21 -20.27
N TYR A 495 -43.55 29.26 -21.18
CA TYR A 495 -42.53 28.25 -21.46
C TYR A 495 -41.26 28.86 -22.06
N ASP A 496 -41.40 29.86 -22.95
CA ASP A 496 -40.26 30.53 -23.55
C ASP A 496 -39.45 31.30 -22.49
N GLY A 497 -40.13 31.88 -21.49
CA GLY A 497 -39.49 32.53 -20.35
C GLY A 497 -38.72 31.54 -19.47
N TRP A 498 -39.30 30.39 -19.13
CA TRP A 498 -38.58 29.35 -18.37
C TRP A 498 -37.35 28.83 -19.14
N MET A 499 -37.50 28.53 -20.44
CA MET A 499 -36.39 28.10 -21.27
C MET A 499 -35.30 29.17 -21.40
N ALA A 500 -35.63 30.45 -21.32
CA ALA A 500 -34.62 31.51 -21.28
C ALA A 500 -33.78 31.44 -20.01
N GLU A 501 -34.37 31.15 -18.84
CA GLU A 501 -33.62 30.96 -17.58
C GLU A 501 -32.72 29.72 -17.61
N VAL A 502 -33.14 28.66 -18.32
CA VAL A 502 -32.32 27.47 -18.58
C VAL A 502 -31.15 27.82 -19.50
N GLU A 503 -31.39 28.57 -20.57
CA GLU A 503 -30.34 29.04 -21.49
C GLU A 503 -29.31 29.92 -20.77
N GLU A 504 -29.71 30.73 -19.78
CA GLU A 504 -28.74 31.50 -18.98
C GLU A 504 -27.74 30.61 -18.24
N ILE A 505 -28.13 29.40 -17.83
CA ILE A 505 -27.19 28.44 -17.23
C ILE A 505 -26.26 27.88 -18.30
N HIS A 506 -26.78 27.54 -19.49
CA HIS A 506 -25.95 27.07 -20.60
C HIS A 506 -24.92 28.12 -21.02
N ASP A 507 -25.35 29.36 -21.23
CA ASP A 507 -24.47 30.48 -21.57
C ASP A 507 -23.39 30.68 -20.50
N PHE A 508 -23.75 30.60 -19.21
CA PHE A 508 -22.78 30.70 -18.12
C PHE A 508 -21.75 29.56 -18.16
N ILE A 509 -22.19 28.32 -18.38
CA ILE A 509 -21.30 27.15 -18.50
C ILE A 509 -20.33 27.37 -19.67
N ASP A 510 -20.84 27.74 -20.85
CA ASP A 510 -20.04 27.96 -22.06
C ASP A 510 -19.00 29.08 -21.89
N GLU A 511 -19.37 30.16 -21.19
CA GLU A 511 -18.46 31.27 -20.92
C GLU A 511 -17.41 30.91 -19.88
N ARG A 512 -17.73 30.07 -18.90
CA ARG A 512 -16.86 29.79 -17.76
C ARG A 512 -15.91 28.62 -17.98
N CYS A 513 -16.39 27.55 -18.60
CA CYS A 513 -15.58 26.34 -18.82
C CYS A 513 -14.33 26.65 -19.67
N ASN A 514 -13.34 25.75 -19.63
CA ASN A 514 -12.13 25.83 -20.45
C ASN A 514 -11.30 27.12 -20.24
N GLU A 515 -11.28 28.02 -21.23
CA GLU A 515 -10.33 29.15 -21.32
C GLU A 515 -10.48 30.15 -20.16
N THR A 516 -11.70 30.39 -19.70
CA THR A 516 -11.96 31.36 -18.61
C THR A 516 -11.42 30.83 -17.28
N VAL A 517 -11.74 29.60 -16.90
CA VAL A 517 -11.15 28.97 -15.70
C VAL A 517 -9.63 28.87 -15.83
N LEU A 518 -9.11 28.43 -16.98
CA LEU A 518 -7.66 28.34 -17.23
C LEU A 518 -6.95 29.67 -17.02
N SER A 519 -7.42 30.73 -17.68
CA SER A 519 -6.84 32.08 -17.54
C SER A 519 -6.95 32.61 -16.11
N GLY A 520 -8.06 32.34 -15.42
CA GLY A 520 -8.21 32.67 -14.01
C GLY A 520 -7.22 31.92 -13.11
N MET A 521 -6.92 30.66 -13.41
CA MET A 521 -5.91 29.87 -12.69
C MET A 521 -4.49 30.44 -12.91
N GLU A 522 -4.15 30.81 -14.14
CA GLU A 522 -2.88 31.48 -14.47
C GLU A 522 -2.71 32.78 -13.67
N ASP A 523 -3.74 33.62 -13.66
CA ASP A 523 -3.72 34.92 -12.96
C ASP A 523 -3.69 34.77 -11.43
N CYS A 524 -4.37 33.76 -10.89
CA CYS A 524 -4.45 33.50 -9.45
C CYS A 524 -3.16 32.91 -8.87
N TYR A 525 -2.53 31.96 -9.57
CA TYR A 525 -1.49 31.11 -8.98
C TYR A 525 -0.14 31.17 -9.70
N ASP A 526 0.03 32.00 -10.74
CA ASP A 526 1.28 32.13 -11.52
C ASP A 526 1.73 30.78 -12.13
N VAL A 527 0.75 30.01 -12.61
CA VAL A 527 0.94 28.71 -13.25
C VAL A 527 0.86 28.82 -14.77
N GLU A 528 1.54 27.93 -15.51
CA GLU A 528 1.53 27.90 -16.98
C GLU A 528 0.91 26.58 -17.47
N PRO A 529 -0.18 26.59 -18.27
CA PRO A 529 -0.84 25.39 -18.74
C PRO A 529 -0.04 24.69 -19.85
N VAL A 530 0.02 23.36 -19.78
CA VAL A 530 0.68 22.44 -20.71
C VAL A 530 -0.17 21.19 -20.89
N ASP A 531 -0.10 20.57 -22.07
CA ASP A 531 -0.93 19.39 -22.35
C ASP A 531 -0.26 18.10 -21.87
N LEU A 532 -0.97 17.30 -21.07
CA LEU A 532 -0.65 15.90 -20.81
C LEU A 532 -1.56 15.02 -21.67
N THR A 533 -0.97 14.19 -22.52
CA THR A 533 -1.69 13.15 -23.26
C THR A 533 -1.34 11.78 -22.70
N LEU A 534 -2.35 11.05 -22.22
CA LEU A 534 -2.22 9.67 -21.75
C LEU A 534 -2.74 8.67 -22.78
N LEU A 535 -1.96 7.63 -22.99
CA LEU A 535 -2.28 6.45 -23.78
C LEU A 535 -2.20 5.21 -22.89
N ILE A 536 -3.01 4.20 -23.21
CA ILE A 536 -2.97 2.91 -22.53
C ILE A 536 -2.83 1.83 -23.61
N ASP A 537 -1.80 1.00 -23.47
CA ASP A 537 -1.57 -0.18 -24.30
C ASP A 537 -1.75 -1.43 -23.44
N GLY A 538 -2.87 -2.13 -23.64
CA GLY A 538 -3.27 -3.28 -22.82
C GLY A 538 -4.65 -3.05 -22.20
N CYS A 539 -4.91 -3.64 -21.03
CA CYS A 539 -6.20 -3.53 -20.36
C CYS A 539 -6.11 -3.21 -18.87
N GLY A 540 -5.16 -2.35 -18.52
CA GLY A 540 -5.15 -1.62 -17.24
C GLY A 540 -5.84 -0.26 -17.35
N GLU A 541 -5.79 0.51 -16.28
CA GLU A 541 -6.17 1.92 -16.24
C GLU A 541 -5.08 2.77 -15.57
N VAL A 542 -5.21 4.09 -15.64
CA VAL A 542 -4.26 5.01 -15.01
C VAL A 542 -5.02 6.00 -14.14
N GLU A 543 -4.81 5.95 -12.83
CA GLU A 543 -5.23 7.02 -11.93
C GLU A 543 -4.29 8.22 -12.15
N LEU A 544 -4.85 9.33 -12.62
CA LEU A 544 -4.18 10.61 -12.80
C LEU A 544 -4.62 11.55 -11.69
N ASN A 545 -3.74 11.71 -10.69
CA ASN A 545 -3.98 12.39 -9.42
C ASN A 545 -5.19 11.88 -8.63
N SER A 546 -6.40 12.20 -9.08
CA SER A 546 -7.69 11.91 -8.44
C SER A 546 -8.77 11.50 -9.44
N VAL A 547 -8.37 11.18 -10.67
CA VAL A 547 -9.28 10.76 -11.74
C VAL A 547 -8.75 9.52 -12.45
N ASP A 548 -9.61 8.52 -12.59
CA ASP A 548 -9.29 7.29 -13.31
C ASP A 548 -9.47 7.47 -14.83
N ILE A 549 -8.40 7.19 -15.58
CA ILE A 549 -8.40 7.21 -17.03
C ILE A 549 -8.42 5.77 -17.54
N ASP A 550 -9.57 5.35 -18.06
CA ASP A 550 -9.77 4.01 -18.60
C ASP A 550 -9.41 3.91 -20.11
N PRO A 551 -9.29 2.68 -20.67
CA PRO A 551 -9.01 2.48 -22.10
C PRO A 551 -10.06 3.05 -23.08
N SER A 552 -11.27 3.39 -22.62
CA SER A 552 -12.30 4.05 -23.41
C SER A 552 -12.10 5.57 -23.52
N MET A 553 -11.36 6.16 -22.58
CA MET A 553 -11.00 7.57 -22.55
C MET A 553 -9.74 7.90 -23.38
N VAL A 554 -8.93 6.91 -23.73
CA VAL A 554 -7.67 7.15 -24.46
C VAL A 554 -7.82 7.28 -25.99
N PRO A 555 -7.09 8.20 -26.66
CA PRO A 555 -6.15 9.16 -26.08
C PRO A 555 -6.85 10.23 -25.24
N PHE A 556 -6.47 10.32 -23.96
CA PHE A 556 -6.94 11.37 -23.07
C PHE A 556 -5.94 12.52 -23.16
N THR A 557 -6.41 13.72 -23.45
CA THR A 557 -5.58 14.93 -23.47
C THR A 557 -6.23 15.97 -22.58
N GLY A 558 -5.52 16.34 -21.50
CA GLY A 558 -5.95 17.37 -20.56
C GLY A 558 -4.89 18.45 -20.36
N TRP A 559 -5.33 19.65 -19.99
CA TRP A 559 -4.45 20.73 -19.58
C TRP A 559 -4.05 20.56 -18.11
N TYR A 560 -2.75 20.63 -17.84
CA TYR A 560 -2.16 20.61 -16.50
C TYR A 560 -1.14 21.74 -16.39
N PHE A 561 -0.54 21.94 -15.22
CA PHE A 561 0.32 23.11 -15.00
C PHE A 561 1.80 22.74 -14.90
N ALA A 562 2.64 23.46 -15.63
CA ALA A 562 4.08 23.25 -15.65
C ALA A 562 4.69 23.48 -14.26
N GLY A 563 5.58 22.58 -13.84
CA GLY A 563 6.23 22.62 -12.52
C GLY A 563 5.33 22.26 -11.34
N VAL A 564 4.06 21.89 -11.56
CA VAL A 564 3.19 21.30 -10.54
C VAL A 564 3.39 19.78 -10.57
N PRO A 565 3.78 19.14 -9.46
CA PRO A 565 3.91 17.68 -9.40
C PRO A 565 2.57 17.00 -9.68
N ILE A 566 2.57 15.99 -10.54
CA ILE A 566 1.42 15.17 -10.91
C ILE A 566 1.72 13.73 -10.51
N ASN A 567 0.77 13.07 -9.88
CA ASN A 567 0.87 11.65 -9.57
C ASN A 567 0.15 10.81 -10.63
N LEU A 568 0.79 9.72 -11.06
CA LEU A 568 0.20 8.71 -11.95
C LEU A 568 0.36 7.34 -11.28
N GLU A 569 -0.73 6.61 -11.14
CA GLU A 569 -0.74 5.20 -10.72
C GLU A 569 -1.31 4.32 -11.83
N ALA A 570 -0.54 3.34 -12.29
CA ALA A 570 -0.99 2.34 -13.24
C ALA A 570 -1.67 1.19 -12.49
N GLU A 571 -2.96 1.01 -12.74
CA GLU A 571 -3.80 0.04 -12.05
C GLU A 571 -4.17 -1.17 -12.93
N GLU A 572 -4.10 -2.35 -12.33
CA GLU A 572 -4.32 -3.63 -13.02
C GLU A 572 -5.79 -4.08 -12.85
N ILE A 573 -6.65 -3.73 -13.80
CA ILE A 573 -8.08 -4.13 -13.78
C ILE A 573 -8.36 -5.49 -14.45
N CYS A 574 -7.38 -6.02 -15.16
CA CYS A 574 -7.51 -7.24 -15.97
C CYS A 574 -6.84 -8.45 -15.32
N GLU A 575 -7.55 -9.59 -15.24
CA GLU A 575 -6.97 -10.83 -14.74
C GLU A 575 -5.81 -11.32 -15.64
N GLY A 576 -4.61 -11.40 -15.08
CA GLY A 576 -3.41 -11.91 -15.74
C GLY A 576 -2.58 -10.87 -16.53
N ALA A 577 -3.02 -9.61 -16.57
CA ALA A 577 -2.19 -8.51 -17.06
C ALA A 577 -1.51 -7.82 -15.87
N GLU A 578 -0.22 -7.56 -15.98
CA GLU A 578 0.54 -6.74 -15.03
C GLU A 578 0.95 -5.43 -15.70
N PHE A 579 1.14 -4.38 -14.90
CA PHE A 579 1.82 -3.18 -15.37
C PHE A 579 3.27 -3.51 -15.73
N LEU A 580 3.69 -3.13 -16.95
CA LEU A 580 5.01 -3.46 -17.48
C LEU A 580 5.99 -2.28 -17.33
N TYR A 581 5.64 -1.13 -17.92
CA TYR A 581 6.42 0.10 -17.85
C TYR A 581 5.68 1.32 -18.44
N TRP A 582 6.18 2.51 -18.11
CA TRP A 582 5.82 3.80 -18.71
C TRP A 582 6.71 4.11 -19.92
N GLU A 583 6.11 4.52 -21.04
CA GLU A 583 6.81 5.06 -22.22
C GLU A 583 6.52 6.56 -22.39
N VAL A 584 7.56 7.39 -22.45
CA VAL A 584 7.43 8.78 -22.92
C VAL A 584 7.46 8.79 -24.44
N VAL A 585 6.26 8.83 -25.06
CA VAL A 585 6.07 8.79 -26.52
C VAL A 585 6.53 10.09 -27.18
N SER A 586 6.25 11.23 -26.53
CA SER A 586 6.71 12.55 -26.99
C SER A 586 6.80 13.56 -25.84
N GLY A 587 7.60 14.62 -26.01
CA GLY A 587 7.85 15.62 -24.96
C GLY A 587 9.22 15.45 -24.28
N ASP A 588 9.55 16.37 -23.37
CA ASP A 588 10.79 16.36 -22.58
C ASP A 588 10.44 16.05 -21.11
N LEU A 589 10.22 14.76 -20.83
CA LEU A 589 9.95 14.23 -19.49
C LEU A 589 10.90 13.07 -19.20
N VAL A 590 11.45 13.02 -17.99
CA VAL A 590 12.32 11.94 -17.53
C VAL A 590 11.67 11.25 -16.35
N ILE A 591 11.31 9.99 -16.53
CA ILE A 591 10.77 9.13 -15.47
C ILE A 591 11.94 8.36 -14.86
N SER A 592 12.14 8.48 -13.54
CA SER A 592 13.31 7.91 -12.85
C SER A 592 13.35 6.39 -12.91
N ASN A 593 12.20 5.75 -12.73
CA ASN A 593 12.01 4.33 -12.88
C ASN A 593 10.72 4.08 -13.66
N ILE A 594 10.86 3.69 -14.93
CA ILE A 594 9.71 3.43 -15.79
C ILE A 594 8.90 2.20 -15.38
N GLN A 595 9.41 1.35 -14.49
CA GLN A 595 8.75 0.13 -14.03
C GLN A 595 7.99 0.32 -12.70
N ASP A 596 8.10 1.48 -12.06
CA ASP A 596 7.28 1.77 -10.88
C ASP A 596 5.84 2.05 -11.36
N SER A 597 4.86 1.34 -10.80
CA SER A 597 3.44 1.55 -11.14
C SER A 597 2.95 2.92 -10.70
N ILE A 598 3.56 3.48 -9.64
CA ILE A 598 3.29 4.83 -9.15
C ILE A 598 4.49 5.73 -9.48
N ILE A 599 4.24 6.79 -10.23
CA ILE A 599 5.26 7.79 -10.57
C ILE A 599 4.76 9.20 -10.27
N ASP A 600 5.67 10.04 -9.77
CA ASP A 600 5.47 11.48 -9.70
C ASP A 600 6.22 12.15 -10.86
N ILE A 601 5.53 12.99 -11.62
CA ILE A 601 6.08 13.69 -12.78
C ILE A 601 5.89 15.20 -12.64
N GLU A 602 6.80 15.97 -13.21
CA GLU A 602 6.66 17.42 -13.34
C GLU A 602 6.76 17.78 -14.82
N LEU A 603 5.72 18.44 -15.34
CA LEU A 603 5.69 18.84 -16.73
C LEU A 603 6.48 20.15 -16.94
N SER A 604 7.18 20.24 -18.07
CA SER A 604 7.89 21.46 -18.49
C SER A 604 7.37 22.01 -19.84
N GLY A 605 6.40 21.29 -20.42
CA GLY A 605 5.82 21.49 -21.74
C GLY A 605 4.90 20.31 -22.06
N ASN A 606 4.35 20.27 -23.27
CA ASN A 606 3.43 19.21 -23.67
C ASN A 606 4.12 17.84 -23.72
N VAL A 607 3.48 16.82 -23.15
CA VAL A 607 4.02 15.45 -23.06
C VAL A 607 2.95 14.44 -23.49
N THR A 608 3.38 13.36 -24.15
CA THR A 608 2.56 12.17 -24.36
C THR A 608 3.23 10.99 -23.65
N ILE A 609 2.50 10.35 -22.73
CA ILE A 609 2.95 9.18 -21.98
C ILE A 609 2.02 8.01 -22.30
N MET A 610 2.57 6.80 -22.30
CA MET A 610 1.83 5.56 -22.48
C MET A 610 2.12 4.59 -21.32
N ALA A 611 1.07 4.04 -20.72
CA ALA A 611 1.16 2.93 -19.79
C ALA A 611 1.03 1.60 -20.56
N HIS A 612 1.98 0.68 -20.37
CA HIS A 612 1.90 -0.65 -20.98
C HIS A 612 1.49 -1.70 -19.95
N PHE A 613 0.48 -2.50 -20.30
CA PHE A 613 0.00 -3.64 -19.54
C PHE A 613 0.07 -4.91 -20.39
N GLY A 614 0.47 -6.04 -19.80
CA GLY A 614 0.53 -7.32 -20.52
C GLY A 614 0.78 -8.52 -19.62
N GLU A 615 0.77 -9.72 -20.21
CA GLU A 615 1.09 -10.94 -19.46
C GLU A 615 2.58 -10.95 -19.07
N PRO A 616 2.92 -11.13 -17.78
CA PRO A 616 4.31 -11.30 -17.37
C PRO A 616 4.88 -12.58 -17.99
N VAL A 617 6.02 -12.48 -18.68
CA VAL A 617 6.72 -13.67 -19.20
C VAL A 617 7.32 -14.43 -18.01
N PRO A 618 6.91 -15.70 -17.74
CA PRO A 618 7.43 -16.45 -16.61
C PRO A 618 8.94 -16.68 -16.73
N PRO A 619 9.70 -16.68 -15.61
CA PRO A 619 11.12 -17.06 -15.65
C PRO A 619 11.26 -18.54 -16.02
N GLU A 620 12.34 -18.86 -16.73
CA GLU A 620 12.70 -20.21 -17.13
C GLU A 620 13.52 -20.89 -16.03
N VAL A 621 13.24 -22.17 -15.77
CA VAL A 621 13.97 -22.97 -14.76
C VAL A 621 15.16 -23.66 -15.41
N LEU A 622 16.37 -23.38 -14.94
CA LEU A 622 17.60 -24.03 -15.39
C LEU A 622 18.25 -24.86 -14.27
N VAL A 623 18.85 -25.98 -14.64
CA VAL A 623 19.62 -26.84 -13.75
C VAL A 623 21.11 -26.70 -14.06
N PHE A 624 21.91 -26.28 -13.09
CA PHE A 624 23.36 -26.16 -13.22
C PHE A 624 24.07 -27.36 -12.60
N ASP A 625 24.98 -28.01 -13.33
CA ASP A 625 25.73 -29.18 -12.85
C ASP A 625 27.24 -29.12 -13.17
N VAL A 626 28.04 -29.93 -12.47
CA VAL A 626 29.50 -30.02 -12.65
C VAL A 626 29.90 -31.47 -12.89
N ASP A 627 30.64 -31.71 -13.97
CA ASP A 627 31.08 -33.04 -14.39
C ASP A 627 32.62 -33.14 -14.51
N PRO A 628 33.29 -34.05 -13.78
CA PRO A 628 32.75 -34.92 -12.72
C PRO A 628 32.33 -34.15 -11.45
N PRO A 629 31.43 -34.69 -10.61
CA PRO A 629 30.98 -33.98 -9.40
C PRO A 629 32.12 -33.61 -8.43
N GLY A 630 32.13 -32.36 -7.96
CA GLY A 630 33.10 -31.85 -7.00
C GLY A 630 34.46 -31.42 -7.56
N THR A 631 34.56 -31.22 -8.88
CA THR A 631 35.80 -30.88 -9.60
C THR A 631 35.96 -29.39 -9.93
N GLY A 632 34.93 -28.59 -9.64
CA GLY A 632 34.94 -27.14 -9.81
C GLY A 632 33.67 -26.50 -9.27
N THR A 633 33.55 -25.19 -9.46
CA THR A 633 32.32 -24.42 -9.20
C THR A 633 31.93 -23.57 -10.40
N ILE A 634 30.65 -23.23 -10.48
CA ILE A 634 30.02 -22.33 -11.44
C ILE A 634 29.69 -21.03 -10.71
N ALA A 635 30.06 -19.90 -11.28
CA ALA A 635 29.53 -18.59 -10.91
C ALA A 635 28.63 -18.05 -12.02
N LEU A 636 27.45 -17.61 -11.63
CA LEU A 636 26.40 -17.05 -12.48
C LEU A 636 26.24 -15.57 -12.13
N ASN A 637 26.43 -14.67 -13.10
CA ASN A 637 26.44 -13.21 -12.88
C ASN A 637 27.35 -12.76 -11.73
N GLY A 638 28.49 -13.46 -11.56
CA GLY A 638 29.48 -13.19 -10.51
C GLY A 638 29.21 -13.84 -9.16
N LEU A 639 28.06 -14.52 -8.96
CA LEU A 639 27.75 -15.25 -7.74
C LEU A 639 27.99 -16.76 -7.91
N VAL A 640 28.77 -17.37 -7.02
CA VAL A 640 28.97 -18.83 -7.02
C VAL A 640 27.68 -19.52 -6.58
N ILE A 641 27.12 -20.37 -7.44
CA ILE A 641 25.91 -21.17 -7.20
C ILE A 641 26.27 -22.61 -6.79
N GLY A 642 25.33 -23.37 -6.24
CA GLY A 642 25.54 -24.75 -5.75
C GLY A 642 24.80 -25.02 -4.42
N PRO A 643 24.66 -26.29 -4.01
CA PRO A 643 25.35 -27.50 -4.48
C PRO A 643 24.82 -28.05 -5.81
N TYR A 644 25.66 -28.78 -6.55
CA TYR A 644 25.30 -29.32 -7.88
C TYR A 644 24.65 -30.72 -7.80
N PRO A 645 23.60 -31.00 -8.59
CA PRO A 645 22.89 -30.05 -9.46
C PRO A 645 22.09 -29.00 -8.66
N ASP A 646 22.06 -27.76 -9.13
CA ASP A 646 21.35 -26.61 -8.52
C ASP A 646 20.28 -26.08 -9.47
N GLU A 647 19.07 -25.80 -8.97
CA GLU A 647 17.95 -25.27 -9.75
C GLU A 647 17.87 -23.74 -9.57
N VAL A 648 17.89 -23.00 -10.67
CA VAL A 648 17.88 -21.52 -10.68
C VAL A 648 16.83 -21.03 -11.68
N GLU A 649 15.98 -20.11 -11.25
CA GLU A 649 15.02 -19.38 -12.10
C GLU A 649 15.71 -18.17 -12.74
N LEU A 650 15.67 -18.08 -14.07
CA LEU A 650 16.27 -16.99 -14.85
C LEU A 650 15.26 -16.40 -15.83
N PHE A 651 15.27 -15.07 -15.94
CA PHE A 651 14.49 -14.36 -16.96
C PHE A 651 15.14 -14.50 -18.34
N ASP A 652 14.36 -14.25 -19.40
CA ASP A 652 14.87 -14.22 -20.78
C ASP A 652 15.99 -13.18 -20.91
N GLY A 653 17.15 -13.59 -21.43
CA GLY A 653 18.30 -12.70 -21.59
C GLY A 653 19.69 -13.33 -21.49
N GLU A 654 20.69 -12.46 -21.42
CA GLU A 654 22.12 -12.81 -21.31
C GLU A 654 22.56 -12.93 -19.85
N HIS A 655 23.25 -14.03 -19.53
CA HIS A 655 23.82 -14.29 -18.21
C HIS A 655 25.30 -14.67 -18.32
N ASP A 656 26.14 -14.11 -17.44
CA ASP A 656 27.57 -14.41 -17.39
C ASP A 656 27.82 -15.73 -16.65
N LEU A 657 28.56 -16.63 -17.28
CA LEU A 657 29.04 -17.88 -16.69
C LEU A 657 30.55 -17.83 -16.44
N MET A 658 30.98 -18.36 -15.29
CA MET A 658 32.38 -18.57 -14.97
C MET A 658 32.60 -19.94 -14.29
N ALA A 659 33.42 -20.79 -14.89
CA ALA A 659 33.82 -22.09 -14.34
C ALA A 659 35.16 -21.95 -13.60
N ASN A 660 35.19 -22.38 -12.33
CA ASN A 660 36.35 -22.30 -11.46
C ASN A 660 36.81 -23.72 -11.08
N PRO A 661 37.84 -24.29 -11.74
CA PRO A 661 38.36 -25.61 -11.38
C PRO A 661 39.02 -25.61 -10.01
N ILE A 662 38.95 -26.73 -9.29
CA ILE A 662 39.78 -26.97 -8.11
C ILE A 662 41.21 -27.40 -8.53
N PRO A 663 42.21 -27.43 -7.62
CA PRO A 663 43.56 -27.87 -7.96
C PRO A 663 43.58 -29.25 -8.65
N TRP A 664 44.43 -29.37 -9.67
CA TRP A 664 44.60 -30.58 -10.51
C TRP A 664 43.41 -30.94 -11.40
N TRP A 665 42.45 -30.04 -11.54
CA TRP A 665 41.41 -30.10 -12.56
C TRP A 665 41.56 -28.91 -13.49
N THR A 666 41.20 -29.08 -14.75
CA THR A 666 41.16 -28.00 -15.74
C THR A 666 39.81 -27.98 -16.41
N PHE A 667 39.27 -26.77 -16.61
CA PHE A 667 38.02 -26.61 -17.35
C PHE A 667 38.23 -26.99 -18.82
N THR A 668 37.25 -27.67 -19.40
CA THR A 668 37.29 -28.11 -20.80
C THR A 668 36.26 -27.37 -21.63
N ASN A 669 34.97 -27.53 -21.32
CA ASN A 669 33.89 -26.84 -22.01
C ASN A 669 32.61 -26.79 -21.17
N TRP A 670 31.68 -25.94 -21.58
CA TRP A 670 30.29 -25.93 -21.16
C TRP A 670 29.45 -26.83 -22.07
N THR A 671 28.37 -27.39 -21.55
CA THR A 671 27.26 -27.90 -22.37
C THR A 671 25.94 -27.33 -21.89
N TYR A 672 25.02 -27.10 -22.84
CA TYR A 672 23.65 -26.70 -22.59
C TYR A 672 22.74 -27.49 -23.52
N ASP A 673 21.68 -28.10 -22.99
CA ASP A 673 20.83 -29.02 -23.75
C ASP A 673 19.67 -28.35 -24.49
N ALA A 674 19.31 -27.12 -24.13
CA ALA A 674 18.22 -26.36 -24.77
C ALA A 674 18.72 -25.43 -25.88
N ASN A 675 19.80 -24.66 -25.64
CA ASN A 675 20.28 -23.65 -26.60
C ASN A 675 21.83 -23.52 -26.58
N THR A 676 22.36 -22.43 -27.16
CA THR A 676 23.80 -22.20 -27.28
C THR A 676 24.38 -21.31 -26.18
N ILE A 677 25.53 -21.73 -25.65
CA ILE A 677 26.42 -20.88 -24.83
C ILE A 677 27.46 -20.24 -25.76
N VAL A 678 27.67 -18.92 -25.64
CA VAL A 678 28.72 -18.22 -26.37
C VAL A 678 30.04 -18.36 -25.63
N ALA A 679 31.09 -18.75 -26.38
CA ALA A 679 32.40 -19.12 -25.84
C ALA A 679 32.34 -20.34 -24.90
N ASP A 680 31.61 -21.38 -25.32
CA ASP A 680 31.45 -22.64 -24.60
C ASP A 680 32.76 -23.41 -24.33
N ASP A 681 33.83 -23.13 -25.08
CA ASP A 681 35.18 -23.68 -24.86
C ASP A 681 36.04 -22.86 -23.89
N GLN A 682 35.51 -21.74 -23.35
CA GLN A 682 36.19 -20.89 -22.38
C GLN A 682 35.55 -21.00 -20.99
N ALA A 683 36.37 -20.88 -19.95
CA ALA A 683 35.86 -20.87 -18.57
C ALA A 683 34.91 -19.70 -18.31
N SER A 684 35.12 -18.55 -18.99
CA SER A 684 34.20 -17.41 -18.99
C SER A 684 33.36 -17.46 -20.27
N ALA A 685 32.05 -17.54 -20.12
CA ALA A 685 31.10 -17.70 -21.23
C ALA A 685 29.82 -16.89 -20.99
N VAL A 686 28.98 -16.73 -22.03
CA VAL A 686 27.68 -16.06 -21.93
C VAL A 686 26.58 -17.06 -22.27
N LEU A 687 25.64 -17.24 -21.35
CA LEU A 687 24.44 -18.06 -21.50
C LEU A 687 23.29 -17.18 -22.00
N TYR A 688 22.62 -17.63 -23.06
CA TYR A 688 21.36 -17.05 -23.53
C TYR A 688 20.22 -17.95 -23.07
N VAL A 689 19.30 -17.40 -22.28
CA VAL A 689 18.15 -18.13 -21.74
C VAL A 689 16.91 -17.71 -22.50
N ASP A 690 16.31 -18.61 -23.27
CA ASP A 690 15.01 -18.42 -23.95
C ASP A 690 14.05 -19.62 -23.72
N THR A 691 14.52 -20.64 -23.02
CA THR A 691 13.81 -21.88 -22.66
C THR A 691 14.60 -22.56 -21.55
N GLY A 692 13.95 -23.22 -20.58
CA GLY A 692 14.62 -23.98 -19.51
C GLY A 692 15.43 -25.19 -20.00
N GLY A 693 16.43 -25.61 -19.22
CA GLY A 693 17.33 -26.72 -19.57
C GLY A 693 18.45 -26.97 -18.54
N VAL A 694 19.42 -27.80 -18.90
CA VAL A 694 20.55 -28.22 -18.05
C VAL A 694 21.87 -27.67 -18.60
N VAL A 695 22.58 -26.88 -17.78
CA VAL A 695 23.90 -26.32 -18.07
C VAL A 695 24.97 -27.08 -17.27
N VAL A 696 25.99 -27.62 -17.92
CA VAL A 696 27.06 -28.41 -17.28
C VAL A 696 28.44 -27.81 -17.55
N ALA A 697 29.23 -27.63 -16.49
CA ALA A 697 30.66 -27.33 -16.61
C ALA A 697 31.49 -28.63 -16.58
N HIS A 698 32.28 -28.89 -17.62
CA HIS A 698 33.11 -30.09 -17.71
C HIS A 698 34.57 -29.82 -17.34
N PHE A 699 35.14 -30.72 -16.55
CA PHE A 699 36.53 -30.65 -16.09
C PHE A 699 37.30 -31.95 -16.36
N GLU A 700 38.60 -31.83 -16.65
CA GLU A 700 39.51 -32.96 -16.82
C GLU A 700 40.61 -32.95 -15.75
N TYR A 701 40.97 -34.16 -15.28
CA TYR A 701 42.02 -34.36 -14.28
C TYR A 701 43.42 -34.20 -14.89
N VAL A 702 44.30 -33.51 -14.18
CA VAL A 702 45.71 -33.31 -14.53
C VAL A 702 46.57 -34.27 -13.70
N GLU A 703 47.14 -35.29 -14.38
CA GLU A 703 48.07 -36.23 -13.77
C GLU A 703 49.31 -35.51 -13.18
N HIS A 704 49.65 -35.80 -11.93
CA HIS A 704 50.78 -35.18 -11.21
C HIS A 704 51.40 -36.14 -10.21
N VAL A 705 52.69 -35.94 -9.89
CA VAL A 705 53.39 -36.72 -8.86
C VAL A 705 53.59 -35.90 -7.59
N ASP A 706 53.39 -36.53 -6.43
CA ASP A 706 53.77 -36.03 -5.12
C ASP A 706 55.13 -36.61 -4.73
N LEU A 707 56.17 -35.79 -4.58
CA LEU A 707 57.53 -36.22 -4.27
C LEU A 707 57.94 -35.76 -2.86
N VAL A 708 58.40 -36.72 -2.04
CA VAL A 708 59.00 -36.50 -0.71
C VAL A 708 60.47 -36.89 -0.73
N VAL A 709 61.34 -36.05 -0.13
CA VAL A 709 62.79 -36.29 -0.04
C VAL A 709 63.27 -36.10 1.40
N GLU A 710 64.06 -37.05 1.91
CA GLU A 710 64.53 -37.07 3.30
C GLU A 710 66.02 -37.45 3.44
N VAL A 711 66.68 -36.94 4.50
CA VAL A 711 68.07 -37.22 4.88
C VAL A 711 68.12 -37.90 6.25
N GLU A 712 68.71 -39.10 6.32
CA GLU A 712 68.78 -39.89 7.55
C GLU A 712 70.22 -40.28 7.96
N PRO A 713 70.66 -39.99 9.21
CA PRO A 713 69.99 -39.12 10.17
C PRO A 713 70.06 -37.64 9.74
N ALA A 714 69.09 -36.85 10.18
CA ALA A 714 69.03 -35.40 9.92
C ALA A 714 70.38 -34.71 10.22
N GLY A 715 70.83 -33.85 9.31
CA GLY A 715 72.13 -33.16 9.38
C GLY A 715 73.37 -33.99 9.01
N ALA A 716 73.25 -35.27 8.69
CA ALA A 716 74.37 -36.11 8.25
C ALA A 716 74.85 -35.83 6.80
N GLY A 717 74.09 -35.02 6.06
CA GLY A 717 74.41 -34.61 4.70
C GLY A 717 73.37 -33.67 4.12
N VAL A 718 73.43 -33.46 2.81
CA VAL A 718 72.43 -32.73 2.03
C VAL A 718 72.11 -33.50 0.75
N VAL A 719 70.87 -33.42 0.30
CA VAL A 719 70.39 -33.98 -0.97
C VAL A 719 70.03 -32.85 -1.92
N LYS A 720 70.67 -32.78 -3.07
CA LYS A 720 70.26 -31.88 -4.15
C LYS A 720 69.29 -32.60 -5.08
N VAL A 721 68.04 -32.14 -5.11
CA VAL A 721 67.04 -32.48 -6.14
C VAL A 721 67.29 -31.55 -7.32
N VAL A 722 67.76 -32.08 -8.44
CA VAL A 722 68.29 -31.29 -9.55
C VAL A 722 67.21 -30.35 -10.10
N ASN A 723 67.54 -29.06 -10.22
CA ASN A 723 66.64 -27.98 -10.69
C ASN A 723 65.42 -27.67 -9.79
N ARG A 724 65.26 -28.33 -8.64
CA ARG A 724 64.12 -28.08 -7.73
C ARG A 724 64.56 -27.54 -6.38
N ALA A 725 65.30 -28.33 -5.61
CA ALA A 725 65.57 -28.02 -4.22
C ALA A 725 66.92 -28.58 -3.73
N THR A 726 67.43 -28.02 -2.63
CA THR A 726 68.49 -28.64 -1.84
C THR A 726 67.92 -28.90 -0.45
N VAL A 727 67.90 -30.18 -0.07
CA VAL A 727 67.21 -30.72 1.09
C VAL A 727 68.25 -31.07 2.15
N GLY A 728 68.15 -30.43 3.31
CA GLY A 728 69.02 -30.72 4.46
C GLY A 728 68.48 -31.85 5.34
N ASP A 729 67.16 -31.89 5.54
CA ASP A 729 66.47 -32.85 6.40
C ASP A 729 65.23 -33.44 5.72
N TYR A 730 64.26 -32.61 5.31
CA TYR A 730 63.00 -33.04 4.69
C TYR A 730 62.46 -32.01 3.67
N TRP A 731 61.87 -32.46 2.57
CA TRP A 731 61.22 -31.61 1.55
C TRP A 731 60.09 -32.37 0.83
N THR A 732 59.04 -31.66 0.43
CA THR A 732 57.91 -32.21 -0.35
C THR A 732 57.47 -31.23 -1.43
N ASP A 733 57.03 -31.73 -2.59
CA ASP A 733 56.51 -30.93 -3.71
C ASP A 733 55.59 -31.77 -4.62
N SER A 734 54.69 -31.12 -5.37
CA SER A 734 53.72 -31.76 -6.27
C SER A 734 53.79 -31.14 -7.66
N PHE A 735 53.99 -31.93 -8.71
CA PHE A 735 54.20 -31.39 -10.06
C PHE A 735 53.93 -32.41 -11.19
N VAL A 736 53.74 -31.91 -12.41
CA VAL A 736 53.66 -32.73 -13.63
C VAL A 736 55.06 -33.24 -14.01
N VAL A 737 55.18 -34.55 -14.23
CA VAL A 737 56.47 -35.19 -14.56
C VAL A 737 56.86 -34.91 -16.01
N ASP A 738 58.04 -34.31 -16.20
CA ASP A 738 58.62 -33.99 -17.51
C ASP A 738 59.97 -34.71 -17.73
N GLY A 739 60.07 -35.96 -17.26
CA GLY A 739 61.25 -36.83 -17.40
C GLY A 739 61.83 -37.34 -16.07
N PRO A 740 62.98 -38.04 -16.11
CA PRO A 740 63.61 -38.62 -14.92
C PRO A 740 64.16 -37.53 -14.00
N GLU A 741 63.91 -37.67 -12.70
CA GLU A 741 64.38 -36.75 -11.67
C GLU A 741 65.72 -37.25 -11.10
N ALA A 742 66.63 -36.33 -10.81
CA ALA A 742 67.98 -36.65 -10.34
C ALA A 742 68.25 -36.11 -8.94
N PHE A 743 68.89 -36.94 -8.12
CA PHE A 743 69.22 -36.68 -6.72
C PHE A 743 70.72 -36.88 -6.49
N ILE A 744 71.34 -35.96 -5.73
CA ILE A 744 72.77 -36.02 -5.41
C ILE A 744 72.94 -35.86 -3.89
N ALA A 745 73.51 -36.86 -3.22
CA ALA A 745 73.79 -36.84 -1.78
C ALA A 745 75.23 -36.38 -1.51
N THR A 746 75.40 -35.45 -0.59
CA THR A 746 76.72 -34.99 -0.11
C THR A 746 76.78 -35.11 1.41
N ALA A 747 77.72 -35.91 1.93
CA ALA A 747 77.88 -36.10 3.38
C ALA A 747 78.45 -34.85 4.05
N SER A 748 78.02 -34.58 5.28
CA SER A 748 78.61 -33.56 6.16
C SER A 748 79.91 -34.08 6.80
N ALA A 749 80.67 -33.18 7.45
CA ALA A 749 81.92 -33.56 8.11
C ALA A 749 81.66 -34.68 9.15
N ASP A 750 82.53 -35.68 9.18
CA ASP A 750 82.46 -36.88 10.04
C ASP A 750 81.41 -37.96 9.68
N TRP A 751 80.67 -37.77 8.57
CA TRP A 751 79.71 -38.74 8.03
C TRP A 751 80.16 -39.31 6.68
N LYS A 752 79.69 -40.52 6.34
CA LYS A 752 79.81 -41.11 4.99
C LYS A 752 78.43 -41.49 4.46
N PHE A 753 78.17 -41.20 3.19
CA PHE A 753 76.97 -41.68 2.51
C PHE A 753 76.95 -43.21 2.51
N SER A 754 75.80 -43.79 2.82
CA SER A 754 75.59 -45.23 2.86
C SER A 754 74.85 -45.70 1.61
N HIS A 755 73.60 -45.28 1.43
CA HIS A 755 72.74 -45.71 0.32
C HIS A 755 71.49 -44.84 0.19
N TRP A 756 70.81 -44.94 -0.94
CA TRP A 756 69.45 -44.43 -1.13
C TRP A 756 68.40 -45.51 -0.87
N GLU A 757 67.24 -45.07 -0.40
CA GLU A 757 66.00 -45.84 -0.32
C GLU A 757 64.91 -45.08 -1.08
N VAL A 758 64.20 -45.75 -1.99
CA VAL A 758 63.10 -45.16 -2.77
C VAL A 758 61.85 -46.01 -2.54
N GLU A 759 60.78 -45.39 -2.07
CA GLU A 759 59.48 -46.00 -1.84
C GLU A 759 58.43 -45.39 -2.77
N GLY A 760 57.63 -46.24 -3.42
CA GLY A 760 56.62 -45.83 -4.41
C GLY A 760 56.94 -46.34 -5.81
N ALA A 761 56.00 -47.11 -6.39
CA ALA A 761 55.89 -47.71 -7.73
C ALA A 761 57.09 -48.46 -8.37
N LEU A 762 58.32 -48.29 -7.90
CA LEU A 762 59.51 -49.03 -8.33
C LEU A 762 59.97 -49.93 -7.19
N SER A 763 60.30 -51.19 -7.48
CA SER A 763 60.78 -52.16 -6.49
C SER A 763 61.90 -51.56 -5.63
N HIS A 764 61.79 -51.65 -4.30
CA HIS A 764 62.76 -51.13 -3.33
C HIS A 764 64.19 -51.41 -3.79
N THR A 765 64.88 -50.36 -4.24
CA THR A 765 66.22 -50.47 -4.82
C THR A 765 67.19 -49.70 -3.95
N THR A 766 68.05 -50.43 -3.25
CA THR A 766 69.14 -49.86 -2.48
C THR A 766 70.27 -49.46 -3.43
N VAL A 767 70.50 -48.15 -3.61
CA VAL A 767 71.57 -47.64 -4.50
C VAL A 767 72.72 -47.08 -3.66
N MET A 768 73.92 -47.66 -3.82
CA MET A 768 75.12 -47.30 -3.05
C MET A 768 75.89 -46.10 -3.64
N SER A 769 75.47 -45.60 -4.81
CA SER A 769 76.04 -44.40 -5.46
C SER A 769 75.43 -43.13 -4.87
N ALA A 770 76.25 -42.11 -4.63
CA ALA A 770 75.79 -40.81 -4.14
C ALA A 770 74.92 -40.05 -5.16
N ASP A 771 75.04 -40.37 -6.44
CA ASP A 771 74.17 -39.89 -7.51
C ASP A 771 73.07 -40.92 -7.82
N LEU A 772 71.81 -40.49 -7.86
CA LEU A 772 70.63 -41.30 -8.13
C LEU A 772 69.76 -40.63 -9.22
N GLY A 773 69.30 -41.42 -10.20
CA GLY A 773 68.25 -41.00 -11.14
C GLY A 773 67.02 -41.89 -10.97
N VAL A 774 65.83 -41.30 -10.86
CA VAL A 774 64.55 -41.99 -10.66
C VAL A 774 63.56 -41.57 -11.74
N GLU A 775 62.98 -42.54 -12.45
CA GLU A 775 61.79 -42.29 -13.27
C GLU A 775 60.58 -42.20 -12.35
N LEU A 776 60.02 -40.99 -12.20
CA LEU A 776 58.81 -40.78 -11.41
C LEU A 776 57.58 -41.24 -12.22
N PRO A 777 56.55 -41.83 -11.58
CA PRO A 777 55.31 -42.16 -12.25
C PRO A 777 54.59 -40.88 -12.69
N ALA A 778 53.78 -40.97 -13.75
CA ALA A 778 52.97 -39.84 -14.22
C ALA A 778 51.97 -39.35 -13.15
N ASP A 779 51.54 -40.26 -12.26
CA ASP A 779 50.60 -39.97 -11.17
C ASP A 779 50.95 -40.79 -9.89
N GLY A 780 50.66 -40.24 -8.71
CA GLY A 780 50.84 -40.87 -7.39
C GLY A 780 51.97 -40.29 -6.55
N ALA A 781 52.33 -40.97 -5.45
CA ALA A 781 53.32 -40.49 -4.48
C ALA A 781 54.63 -41.30 -4.49
N VAL A 782 55.77 -40.61 -4.38
CA VAL A 782 57.12 -41.19 -4.30
C VAL A 782 57.91 -40.57 -3.14
N GLN A 783 58.57 -41.41 -2.35
CA GLN A 783 59.49 -40.99 -1.29
C GLN A 783 60.92 -41.44 -1.59
N VAL A 784 61.91 -40.54 -1.41
CA VAL A 784 63.33 -40.79 -1.62
C VAL A 784 64.13 -40.41 -0.37
N VAL A 785 64.82 -41.38 0.25
CA VAL A 785 65.58 -41.19 1.50
C VAL A 785 67.08 -41.43 1.26
N ALA A 786 67.94 -40.51 1.73
CA ALA A 786 69.40 -40.65 1.71
C ALA A 786 69.94 -41.06 3.08
N HIS A 787 70.55 -42.25 3.18
CA HIS A 787 71.12 -42.78 4.42
C HIS A 787 72.62 -42.51 4.58
N PHE A 788 73.07 -42.13 5.78
CA PHE A 788 74.46 -41.84 6.14
C PHE A 788 74.92 -42.60 7.40
N THR A 789 76.23 -42.80 7.58
CA THR A 789 76.84 -43.52 8.74
C THR A 789 78.11 -42.83 9.27
N GLU A 790 78.48 -43.06 10.54
CA GLU A 790 79.62 -42.43 11.23
C GLU A 790 81.02 -42.91 10.74
N GLN A 791 82.06 -42.08 10.94
CA GLN A 791 83.48 -42.36 10.62
C GLN A 791 84.32 -42.76 11.88
N GLU A 792 85.05 -43.90 11.84
CA GLU A 792 85.78 -44.51 12.99
C GLU A 792 87.22 -43.96 13.24
N LEU A 793 87.74 -44.06 14.49
CA LEU A 793 89.10 -43.65 14.92
C LEU A 793 90.22 -44.51 14.30
N GLN A 794 91.24 -43.88 13.72
CA GLN A 794 92.47 -44.56 13.28
C GLN A 794 93.72 -43.83 13.81
N LEU A 795 94.54 -44.50 14.62
CA LEU A 795 95.78 -43.94 15.20
C LEU A 795 96.98 -44.90 14.99
N TYR A 796 98.08 -44.37 14.47
CA TYR A 796 99.33 -45.08 14.19
C TYR A 796 100.53 -44.28 14.72
N VAL A 797 101.38 -44.89 15.55
CA VAL A 797 102.59 -44.24 16.10
C VAL A 797 103.84 -44.99 15.63
N PRO A 798 104.79 -44.33 14.93
CA PRO A 798 106.03 -44.96 14.48
C PRO A 798 106.90 -45.48 15.66
N ASN A 799 107.87 -46.37 15.38
CA ASN A 799 108.71 -47.00 16.41
C ASN A 799 110.22 -46.68 16.30
N ALA A 800 110.65 -45.98 15.25
CA ALA A 800 112.00 -45.46 15.10
C ALA A 800 111.98 -44.18 14.26
N PHE A 801 112.88 -43.24 14.54
CA PHE A 801 113.15 -42.09 13.67
C PHE A 801 114.62 -41.67 13.74
N SER A 802 115.11 -41.06 12.65
CA SER A 802 116.51 -40.74 12.43
C SER A 802 116.67 -39.26 12.14
N PRO A 803 116.74 -38.38 13.16
CA PRO A 803 116.89 -36.94 12.98
C PRO A 803 118.33 -36.61 12.54
N ASN A 804 118.62 -36.84 11.26
CA ASN A 804 119.92 -36.62 10.61
C ASN A 804 119.83 -35.57 9.47
N ASN A 805 118.64 -35.02 9.24
CA ASN A 805 118.30 -34.00 8.25
C ASN A 805 118.49 -34.48 6.80
N ASP A 806 118.23 -35.76 6.52
CA ASP A 806 118.25 -36.34 5.16
C ASP A 806 116.88 -36.26 4.43
N GLY A 807 115.85 -35.76 5.11
CA GLY A 807 114.48 -35.62 4.63
C GLY A 807 113.62 -36.87 4.81
N LEU A 808 114.17 -37.97 5.35
CA LEU A 808 113.49 -39.24 5.56
C LEU A 808 113.45 -39.57 7.05
N ASN A 809 112.24 -39.53 7.62
CA ASN A 809 111.99 -39.91 9.03
C ASN A 809 112.78 -39.05 10.04
N ASP A 810 112.94 -37.75 9.73
CA ASP A 810 113.59 -36.75 10.59
C ASP A 810 112.73 -36.23 11.74
N ALA A 811 111.43 -36.53 11.71
CA ALA A 811 110.44 -36.02 12.65
C ALA A 811 109.54 -37.15 13.15
N PHE A 812 109.22 -37.12 14.44
CA PHE A 812 108.44 -38.14 15.11
C PHE A 812 107.15 -37.58 15.71
N ARG A 813 106.01 -38.10 15.26
CA ARG A 813 104.68 -37.85 15.86
C ARG A 813 103.72 -39.03 15.65
N PRO A 814 102.66 -39.15 16.47
CA PRO A 814 101.47 -39.93 16.15
C PRO A 814 100.80 -39.44 14.84
N LEU A 815 100.27 -40.38 14.03
CA LEU A 815 99.57 -40.12 12.76
C LEU A 815 98.18 -40.78 12.79
N GLY A 816 97.15 -40.12 12.28
CA GLY A 816 95.81 -40.70 12.23
C GLY A 816 94.69 -39.73 11.84
N GLN A 817 93.44 -40.19 11.89
CA GLN A 817 92.20 -39.44 11.58
C GLN A 817 91.12 -39.68 12.63
N ALA A 818 90.08 -38.82 12.64
CA ALA A 818 88.95 -38.85 13.57
C ALA A 818 89.30 -38.58 15.05
N TYR A 819 90.29 -37.73 15.31
CA TYR A 819 90.51 -37.12 16.64
C TYR A 819 90.96 -35.67 16.46
N GLY A 820 90.62 -34.81 17.42
CA GLY A 820 90.98 -33.38 17.42
C GLY A 820 92.12 -33.04 18.39
N ALA A 821 92.52 -31.77 18.43
CA ALA A 821 93.52 -31.26 19.38
C ALA A 821 93.00 -31.20 20.83
N GLU A 822 91.68 -31.25 21.03
CA GLU A 822 91.07 -31.32 22.36
C GLU A 822 91.45 -32.64 23.05
N ASP A 823 91.95 -32.54 24.30
CA ASP A 823 92.48 -33.66 25.08
C ASP A 823 93.69 -34.39 24.47
N TYR A 824 94.33 -33.81 23.44
CA TYR A 824 95.58 -34.33 22.89
C TYR A 824 96.75 -34.04 23.83
N SER A 825 97.51 -35.06 24.19
CA SER A 825 98.78 -34.89 24.91
C SER A 825 99.78 -35.95 24.50
N PHE A 826 100.92 -35.52 23.98
CA PHE A 826 102.01 -36.38 23.55
C PHE A 826 103.28 -36.06 24.31
N GLN A 827 103.93 -37.07 24.87
CA GLN A 827 105.15 -36.93 25.66
C GLN A 827 106.18 -38.00 25.28
N VAL A 828 107.46 -37.62 25.30
CA VAL A 828 108.60 -38.50 25.07
C VAL A 828 109.59 -38.39 26.23
N PHE A 829 110.10 -39.53 26.71
CA PHE A 829 110.89 -39.66 27.92
C PHE A 829 112.25 -40.31 27.65
N ASN A 830 113.30 -39.85 28.35
CA ASN A 830 114.62 -40.48 28.33
C ASN A 830 114.67 -41.77 29.19
N ARG A 831 115.82 -42.46 29.19
CA ARG A 831 116.02 -43.71 29.97
C ARG A 831 115.90 -43.57 31.49
N TRP A 832 115.92 -42.34 32.02
CA TRP A 832 115.78 -42.04 33.45
C TRP A 832 114.33 -41.63 33.82
N GLY A 833 113.41 -41.65 32.84
CA GLY A 833 112.00 -41.28 33.03
C GLY A 833 111.74 -39.78 32.94
N GLU A 834 112.70 -38.99 32.48
CA GLU A 834 112.57 -37.53 32.38
C GLU A 834 112.07 -37.13 30.99
N VAL A 835 111.10 -36.21 30.91
CA VAL A 835 110.50 -35.72 29.66
C VAL A 835 111.53 -34.95 28.83
N VAL A 836 111.78 -35.41 27.61
CA VAL A 836 112.65 -34.73 26.62
C VAL A 836 111.86 -33.90 25.62
N PHE A 837 110.59 -34.25 25.41
CA PHE A 837 109.67 -33.54 24.55
C PHE A 837 108.23 -33.74 25.03
N SER A 838 107.42 -32.70 24.95
CA SER A 838 105.98 -32.80 25.10
C SER A 838 105.28 -31.83 24.17
N SER A 839 104.14 -32.25 23.63
CA SER A 839 103.25 -31.40 22.85
C SER A 839 101.78 -31.69 23.16
N VAL A 840 100.94 -30.66 23.02
CA VAL A 840 99.47 -30.76 23.01
C VAL A 840 98.90 -30.47 21.61
N ASP A 841 99.77 -30.28 20.62
CA ASP A 841 99.42 -30.08 19.23
C ASP A 841 99.70 -31.39 18.46
N PRO A 842 98.68 -32.06 17.88
CA PRO A 842 98.87 -33.28 17.10
C PRO A 842 99.71 -33.09 15.84
N ASP A 843 99.88 -31.85 15.36
CA ASP A 843 100.73 -31.53 14.21
C ASP A 843 102.17 -31.20 14.57
N GLU A 844 102.49 -31.02 15.86
CA GLU A 844 103.86 -30.77 16.30
C GLU A 844 104.66 -32.09 16.42
N ALA A 845 105.67 -32.22 15.57
CA ALA A 845 106.55 -33.38 15.56
C ALA A 845 107.83 -33.15 16.38
N TRP A 846 108.29 -34.20 17.05
CA TRP A 846 109.57 -34.21 17.74
C TRP A 846 110.73 -34.41 16.75
N LEU A 847 111.70 -33.50 16.76
CA LEU A 847 112.87 -33.51 15.87
C LEU A 847 114.13 -34.03 16.58
N GLY A 848 113.98 -34.67 17.74
CA GLY A 848 115.08 -35.23 18.53
C GLY A 848 115.78 -34.25 19.46
N GLN A 849 115.19 -33.07 19.69
CA GLN A 849 115.68 -32.09 20.66
C GLN A 849 115.47 -32.55 22.11
N ASP A 850 116.40 -32.26 23.02
CA ASP A 850 116.17 -32.37 24.48
C ASP A 850 115.76 -30.99 24.99
N GLN A 851 114.49 -30.79 25.30
CA GLN A 851 113.98 -29.50 25.76
C GLN A 851 114.56 -29.03 27.12
N ARG A 852 115.46 -29.81 27.76
CA ARG A 852 116.02 -29.53 29.09
C ARG A 852 117.45 -28.99 29.13
N ALA A 853 118.27 -29.12 28.08
CA ALA A 853 119.72 -28.91 28.20
C ALA A 853 120.22 -27.53 27.73
N GLU A 854 120.85 -26.75 28.63
CA GLU A 854 121.54 -25.46 28.34
C GLU A 854 122.90 -25.62 27.58
N GLY A 855 123.12 -26.75 26.90
CA GLY A 855 124.42 -27.10 26.31
C GLY A 855 124.34 -27.85 24.97
N GLU A 856 124.05 -29.15 24.98
CA GLU A 856 123.82 -29.93 23.75
C GLU A 856 122.31 -30.06 23.47
N TYR A 857 121.84 -29.47 22.36
CA TYR A 857 120.41 -29.32 22.02
C TYR A 857 119.69 -30.63 21.66
N TYR A 858 120.43 -31.68 21.24
CA TYR A 858 119.87 -32.90 20.69
C TYR A 858 120.12 -34.12 21.59
N VAL A 859 119.12 -35.00 21.70
CA VAL A 859 119.23 -36.24 22.51
C VAL A 859 120.23 -37.23 21.92
N LYS A 860 120.81 -38.10 22.74
CA LYS A 860 121.72 -39.16 22.27
C LYS A 860 120.96 -40.34 21.65
N ASP A 861 121.61 -41.07 20.76
CA ASP A 861 121.07 -42.29 20.19
C ASP A 861 120.75 -43.33 21.28
N GLY A 862 119.62 -44.02 21.11
CA GLY A 862 119.10 -44.99 22.07
C GLY A 862 117.58 -45.09 22.10
N ALA A 863 117.07 -45.84 23.07
CA ALA A 863 115.64 -46.03 23.26
C ALA A 863 115.04 -44.95 24.17
N TYR A 864 113.88 -44.44 23.76
CA TYR A 864 113.04 -43.47 24.43
C TYR A 864 111.63 -44.06 24.61
N ALA A 865 110.92 -43.69 25.68
CA ALA A 865 109.52 -44.08 25.83
C ALA A 865 108.62 -42.93 25.37
N TRP A 866 107.43 -43.22 24.87
CA TRP A 866 106.43 -42.22 24.53
C TRP A 866 105.05 -42.58 25.07
N SER A 867 104.21 -41.56 25.27
CA SER A 867 102.79 -41.68 25.62
C SER A 867 102.01 -40.65 24.81
N VAL A 868 100.90 -41.06 24.20
CA VAL A 868 99.91 -40.16 23.58
C VAL A 868 98.53 -40.41 24.17
N GLN A 869 97.80 -39.34 24.48
CA GLN A 869 96.39 -39.37 24.85
C GLN A 869 95.59 -38.66 23.76
N VAL A 870 94.49 -39.27 23.28
CA VAL A 870 93.58 -38.70 22.27
C VAL A 870 92.12 -39.03 22.59
N ARG A 871 91.17 -38.19 22.17
CA ARG A 871 89.72 -38.49 22.23
C ARG A 871 89.15 -38.58 20.80
N TRP A 872 88.47 -39.69 20.48
CA TRP A 872 87.75 -39.87 19.20
C TRP A 872 86.62 -38.83 19.06
N THR A 873 86.32 -38.36 17.84
CA THR A 873 85.31 -37.30 17.59
C THR A 873 83.92 -37.64 18.15
N HIS A 874 83.55 -38.93 18.13
CA HIS A 874 82.29 -39.45 18.72
C HIS A 874 82.53 -40.24 20.03
N GLY A 875 83.76 -40.26 20.55
CA GLY A 875 84.16 -40.99 21.75
C GLY A 875 83.99 -40.16 23.04
N LYS A 876 83.42 -40.78 24.08
CA LYS A 876 83.05 -40.08 25.33
C LYS A 876 84.21 -39.81 26.30
N TYR A 877 85.32 -40.55 26.20
CA TYR A 877 86.47 -40.45 27.11
C TYR A 877 87.79 -40.49 26.32
N PRO A 878 88.84 -39.77 26.77
CA PRO A 878 90.15 -39.85 26.13
C PRO A 878 90.83 -41.19 26.40
N GLU A 879 91.46 -41.75 25.37
CA GLU A 879 92.21 -43.01 25.40
C GLU A 879 93.72 -42.72 25.42
N GLN A 880 94.47 -43.48 26.22
CA GLN A 880 95.93 -43.34 26.35
C GLN A 880 96.67 -44.52 25.74
N PHE A 881 97.59 -44.22 24.83
CA PHE A 881 98.49 -45.16 24.18
C PHE A 881 99.92 -44.88 24.60
N SER A 882 100.75 -45.91 24.75
CA SER A 882 102.17 -45.73 25.09
C SER A 882 103.05 -46.78 24.38
N GLY A 883 104.33 -46.48 24.22
CA GLY A 883 105.27 -47.35 23.54
C GLY A 883 106.72 -46.93 23.70
N THR A 884 107.62 -47.60 22.98
CA THR A 884 109.05 -47.26 22.91
C THR A 884 109.43 -46.88 21.50
N LEU A 885 110.31 -45.89 21.39
CA LEU A 885 110.88 -45.36 20.17
C LEU A 885 112.40 -45.53 20.20
N THR A 886 113.02 -45.89 19.08
CA THR A 886 114.47 -45.86 18.93
C THR A 886 114.91 -44.64 18.13
N VAL A 887 115.84 -43.84 18.69
CA VAL A 887 116.52 -42.76 17.98
C VAL A 887 117.88 -43.28 17.50
N VAL A 888 118.12 -43.23 16.19
CA VAL A 888 119.35 -43.69 15.54
C VAL A 888 119.82 -42.62 14.56
N ARG A 889 121.06 -42.17 14.65
CA ARG A 889 121.66 -41.25 13.68
C ARG A 889 122.71 -41.90 12.79
#